data_AF-A0A7E4ZUL6-F1
#
_entry.id   AF-A0A7E4ZUL6-F1
#
_cell.length_a   1.000
_cell.length_b   1.000
_cell.length_c   1.000
_cell.angle_alpha   90.00
_cell.angle_beta   90.00
_cell.angle_gamma   90.00
#
_symmetry.space_group_name_H-M   'P 1'
#
loop_
_entity.id
_entity.type
_entity.pdbx_description
1 polymer ?
#
loop_
_entity_poly.entity_id
_entity_poly.type
_entity_poly.pdbx_seq_one_letter_code
_entity_poly.pdbx_strand_id
1 'polypeptide(L)'
;MLRVKPFQSLPKQIRCRVWSLRGVMTPALKPNVPLDKIRNIGIIAHIDAGKTTVTERLLYLTGLTSVVGDVDDGNTVTDFMELERERGITIQSAAVTSFWRDHRINLIDTPGHVDFTLEVERCLRVLDGAVAVLDGSTGVQAQTLTVWRQAKKFKLPCVFFVNKLDKPGANFAMAVDSIEQRLSQRAAATVVPIYDPSNSKKVTGLVDLLAKKYLDLTNHKALWNNIDTQSHEFELLNRGREELFTRISDSDDEFGTKMLEHSGDLADFNQFVMFTALRKATLSKELAPVSCGTALRHTQSVVPILNHVLDLLPSPMERVVELPDAKFVGLVFKIVHDKRRGQLSYMRVYKGQLKSGSTVDNLNRETQETGLKLFTPFSDDFQASPIVTEGNIAVISGLKDTVTGDTLTQGKLTSSSILLTGIELPDPVFFCSVEPPSTASIHAFDRALKELVVEDPSLKTRYDAETGQTIVEGMGELHIEVFKERLLREYGLNVFMGPLQVGYREVIDAPATESAHVEDQFGDQKFKQSCSITLRLEPTEKDTKFTKLEVDLDESATQKYVRADWLKAASEGVKNALLNGPVLGFPVHNVKVSLKNLTASGGKVNPSLIAACANECVTKALKASGAHLIEPVMLVEVTVIDEAAEAGVNSVLQELTRRRGHICNVQQQDTQGHSIIIEARVPLAETSGIAASIRSLSSGLAFLHMQLLEYEHVSPHDQAVIIERYYQGRGKTDF
;
A
#
# COMPACT_ATOMS: atom_id res chain seq x y z
N MET A 1 -55.30 5.50 -10.19
CA MET A 1 -54.31 5.98 -11.17
C MET A 1 -53.85 7.38 -10.79
N LEU A 2 -52.67 7.54 -10.21
CA LEU A 2 -51.88 8.77 -10.19
C LEU A 2 -50.46 8.35 -9.82
N ARG A 3 -49.63 8.13 -10.85
CA ARG A 3 -48.21 7.77 -10.73
C ARG A 3 -47.43 9.04 -10.36
N VAL A 4 -46.80 9.05 -9.20
CA VAL A 4 -45.79 10.05 -8.82
C VAL A 4 -44.53 9.77 -9.64
N LYS A 5 -44.09 10.74 -10.47
CA LYS A 5 -42.87 10.62 -11.29
C LYS A 5 -41.61 10.87 -10.44
N PRO A 6 -40.48 10.19 -10.73
CA PRO A 6 -39.22 10.41 -10.05
C PRO A 6 -38.61 11.80 -10.34
N PHE A 7 -37.90 12.33 -9.34
CA PHE A 7 -37.36 13.69 -9.19
C PHE A 7 -36.35 14.13 -10.26
N GLN A 8 -35.93 13.22 -11.16
CA GLN A 8 -34.99 13.50 -12.25
C GLN A 8 -35.64 14.15 -13.48
N SER A 9 -36.97 14.26 -13.53
CA SER A 9 -37.72 14.70 -14.72
C SER A 9 -38.11 16.19 -14.74
N LEU A 10 -37.61 17.02 -13.82
CA LEU A 10 -37.96 18.45 -13.75
C LEU A 10 -36.88 19.37 -14.40
N PRO A 11 -37.28 20.45 -15.11
CA PRO A 11 -36.34 21.38 -15.75
C PRO A 11 -35.41 22.10 -14.76
N LYS A 12 -34.14 22.30 -15.17
CA LYS A 12 -33.05 22.90 -14.35
C LYS A 12 -33.43 24.21 -13.62
N GLN A 13 -34.29 25.06 -14.20
CA GLN A 13 -34.70 26.32 -13.59
C GLN A 13 -35.59 26.18 -12.34
N ILE A 14 -36.32 25.07 -12.19
CA ILE A 14 -37.19 24.83 -11.03
C ILE A 14 -36.39 24.26 -9.85
N ARG A 15 -35.30 23.51 -10.12
CA ARG A 15 -34.34 23.09 -9.07
C ARG A 15 -33.76 24.28 -8.32
N CYS A 16 -33.42 25.38 -9.00
CA CYS A 16 -32.87 26.57 -8.35
C CYS A 16 -33.85 27.32 -7.44
N ARG A 17 -35.18 27.21 -7.65
CA ARG A 17 -36.16 27.98 -6.85
C ARG A 17 -36.50 27.32 -5.50
N VAL A 18 -36.48 26.00 -5.40
CA VAL A 18 -36.73 25.30 -4.12
C VAL A 18 -35.55 25.43 -3.14
N TRP A 19 -34.36 25.79 -3.63
CA TRP A 19 -33.16 26.04 -2.82
C TRP A 19 -33.20 27.38 -2.06
N SER A 20 -34.20 28.24 -2.28
CA SER A 20 -34.23 29.61 -1.74
C SER A 20 -34.96 29.79 -0.40
N LEU A 21 -35.54 28.72 0.18
CA LEU A 21 -36.41 28.83 1.37
C LEU A 21 -35.77 28.40 2.70
N ARG A 22 -34.50 27.98 2.72
CA ARG A 22 -33.71 27.86 3.95
C ARG A 22 -32.39 28.57 3.70
N GLY A 23 -32.12 29.63 4.47
CA GLY A 23 -30.96 30.52 4.31
C GLY A 23 -29.60 29.86 4.61
N VAL A 24 -29.26 28.79 3.90
CA VAL A 24 -27.91 28.26 3.79
C VAL A 24 -27.44 28.64 2.39
N MET A 25 -26.85 29.83 2.28
CA MET A 25 -26.03 30.13 1.12
C MET A 25 -24.95 29.06 1.05
N THR A 26 -24.95 28.25 -0.01
CA THR A 26 -23.75 27.49 -0.39
C THR A 26 -22.63 28.51 -0.55
N PRO A 27 -21.58 28.50 0.28
CA PRO A 27 -20.50 29.45 0.11
C PRO A 27 -19.79 29.07 -1.19
N ALA A 28 -19.97 29.88 -2.24
CA ALA A 28 -19.11 29.82 -3.41
C ALA A 28 -17.66 29.81 -2.92
N LEU A 29 -16.83 28.88 -3.43
CA LEU A 29 -15.43 28.74 -3.07
C LEU A 29 -14.78 30.14 -2.98
N LYS A 30 -14.52 30.64 -1.77
CA LYS A 30 -13.76 31.88 -1.59
C LYS A 30 -12.35 31.57 -2.09
N PRO A 31 -11.88 32.14 -3.21
CA PRO A 31 -10.59 31.77 -3.78
C PRO A 31 -9.41 32.26 -2.93
N ASN A 32 -9.64 33.18 -1.99
CA ASN A 32 -8.61 33.86 -1.23
C ASN A 32 -8.90 33.72 0.27
N VAL A 33 -8.51 32.58 0.85
CA VAL A 33 -8.52 32.35 2.30
C VAL A 33 -7.10 32.56 2.81
N PRO A 34 -6.88 33.42 3.83
CA PRO A 34 -5.58 33.61 4.46
C PRO A 34 -4.97 32.29 4.95
N LEU A 35 -3.63 32.17 4.91
CA LEU A 35 -2.92 30.93 5.25
C LEU A 35 -3.17 30.47 6.70
N ASP A 36 -3.29 31.41 7.64
CA ASP A 36 -3.63 31.16 9.05
C ASP A 36 -5.01 30.52 9.23
N LYS A 37 -5.90 30.66 8.23
CA LYS A 37 -7.26 30.11 8.24
C LYS A 37 -7.42 28.84 7.41
N ILE A 38 -6.32 28.23 6.98
CA ILE A 38 -6.33 26.93 6.30
C ILE A 38 -5.93 25.85 7.30
N ARG A 39 -6.61 24.70 7.24
CA ARG A 39 -6.25 23.47 7.96
C ARG A 39 -6.19 22.33 6.96
N ASN A 40 -5.05 21.64 6.89
CA ASN A 40 -4.91 20.42 6.09
C ASN A 40 -4.81 19.25 7.06
N ILE A 41 -5.88 18.48 7.16
CA ILE A 41 -6.02 17.41 8.14
C ILE A 41 -6.29 16.06 7.49
N GLY A 42 -5.76 15.01 8.10
CA GLY A 42 -6.12 13.63 7.77
C GLY A 42 -6.89 12.98 8.90
N ILE A 43 -7.80 12.06 8.57
CA ILE A 43 -8.40 11.18 9.58
C ILE A 43 -7.71 9.82 9.48
N ILE A 44 -7.12 9.38 10.58
CA ILE A 44 -6.45 8.09 10.73
C ILE A 44 -7.21 7.23 11.73
N ALA A 45 -7.37 5.95 11.43
CA ALA A 45 -8.05 5.03 12.33
C ALA A 45 -7.71 3.57 12.01
N HIS A 46 -8.02 2.67 12.95
CA HIS A 46 -8.09 1.25 12.64
C HIS A 46 -9.34 0.92 11.79
N ILE A 47 -9.33 -0.26 11.16
CA ILE A 47 -10.49 -0.86 10.51
C ILE A 47 -11.65 -0.88 11.51
N ASP A 48 -12.85 -0.53 11.04
CA ASP A 48 -14.07 -0.48 11.85
C ASP A 48 -14.03 0.46 13.07
N ALA A 49 -13.07 1.37 13.20
CA ALA A 49 -13.14 2.43 14.22
C ALA A 49 -14.22 3.49 13.89
N GLY A 50 -14.78 3.45 12.68
CA GLY A 50 -15.80 4.39 12.19
C GLY A 50 -15.23 5.68 11.61
N LYS A 51 -14.03 5.62 11.02
CA LYS A 51 -13.34 6.70 10.32
C LYS A 51 -14.25 7.39 9.29
N THR A 52 -14.75 6.63 8.32
CA THR A 52 -15.64 7.13 7.26
C THR A 52 -16.92 7.73 7.83
N THR A 53 -17.50 7.11 8.87
CA THR A 53 -18.67 7.66 9.56
C THR A 53 -18.37 9.02 10.19
N VAL A 54 -17.20 9.18 10.82
CA VAL A 54 -16.76 10.47 11.37
C VAL A 54 -16.57 11.49 10.23
N THR A 55 -15.90 11.11 9.15
CA THR A 55 -15.73 11.94 7.95
C THR A 55 -17.06 12.46 7.43
N GLU A 56 -18.05 11.59 7.20
CA GLU A 56 -19.39 11.96 6.74
C GLU A 56 -20.10 12.93 7.69
N ARG A 57 -19.97 12.72 9.02
CA ARG A 57 -20.54 13.64 10.00
C ARG A 57 -19.87 15.01 9.95
N LEU A 58 -18.56 15.08 9.74
CA LEU A 58 -17.84 16.34 9.55
C LEU A 58 -18.35 17.06 8.29
N LEU A 59 -18.47 16.36 7.17
CA LEU A 59 -18.97 16.94 5.90
C LEU A 59 -20.41 17.45 6.02
N TYR A 60 -21.28 16.70 6.70
CA TYR A 60 -22.65 17.13 6.98
C TYR A 60 -22.71 18.37 7.89
N LEU A 61 -21.93 18.38 8.97
CA LEU A 61 -21.88 19.51 9.90
C LEU A 61 -21.37 20.80 9.24
N THR A 62 -20.41 20.68 8.33
CA THR A 62 -19.91 21.83 7.53
C THR A 62 -20.91 22.29 6.45
N GLY A 63 -22.00 21.56 6.24
CA GLY A 63 -23.03 21.87 5.25
C GLY A 63 -22.63 21.54 3.82
N LEU A 64 -21.55 20.78 3.62
CA LEU A 64 -21.13 20.31 2.29
C LEU A 64 -22.14 19.31 1.73
N THR A 65 -22.64 18.41 2.58
CA THR A 65 -23.66 17.42 2.25
C THR A 65 -24.98 17.75 2.95
N SER A 66 -26.10 17.66 2.22
CA SER A 66 -27.44 17.92 2.78
C SER A 66 -28.07 16.70 3.45
N VAL A 67 -27.51 15.52 3.18
CA VAL A 67 -27.95 14.21 3.71
C VAL A 67 -26.72 13.55 4.30
N VAL A 68 -26.91 12.84 5.41
CA VAL A 68 -25.81 12.08 5.99
C VAL A 68 -25.69 10.74 5.26
N GLY A 69 -24.49 10.44 4.75
CA GLY A 69 -24.17 9.12 4.21
C GLY A 69 -24.05 8.06 5.31
N ASP A 70 -24.38 6.83 4.95
CA ASP A 70 -24.11 5.63 5.75
C ASP A 70 -23.24 4.67 4.92
N VAL A 71 -22.28 4.03 5.57
CA VAL A 71 -21.35 3.07 4.96
C VAL A 71 -22.13 1.81 4.58
N ASP A 72 -23.03 1.35 5.44
CA ASP A 72 -23.83 0.14 5.21
C ASP A 72 -24.81 0.31 4.03
N ASP A 73 -25.26 1.55 3.79
CA ASP A 73 -26.13 1.90 2.67
C ASP A 73 -25.36 2.28 1.39
N GLY A 74 -24.02 2.31 1.44
CA GLY A 74 -23.15 2.64 0.30
C GLY A 74 -23.34 4.07 -0.27
N ASN A 75 -23.84 5.01 0.55
CA ASN A 75 -24.17 6.38 0.11
C ASN A 75 -23.18 7.43 0.64
N THR A 76 -21.99 7.00 1.07
CA THR A 76 -20.91 7.89 1.52
C THR A 76 -20.31 8.66 0.33
N VAL A 77 -19.86 9.88 0.61
CA VAL A 77 -19.22 10.79 -0.35
C VAL A 77 -17.75 10.45 -0.53
N THR A 78 -17.09 9.92 0.50
CA THR A 78 -15.65 9.60 0.45
C THR A 78 -15.33 8.24 -0.16
N ASP A 79 -16.27 7.30 -0.16
CA ASP A 79 -16.06 5.99 -0.80
C ASP A 79 -16.60 6.07 -2.25
N PHE A 80 -15.69 6.42 -3.16
CA PHE A 80 -16.00 6.62 -4.58
C PHE A 80 -16.11 5.29 -5.34
N MET A 81 -15.38 4.27 -4.89
CA MET A 81 -15.35 2.97 -5.56
C MET A 81 -16.53 2.11 -5.12
N GLU A 82 -17.16 1.41 -6.05
CA GLU A 82 -18.19 0.41 -5.74
C GLU A 82 -17.66 -0.66 -4.77
N LEU A 83 -16.39 -1.05 -4.90
CA LEU A 83 -15.75 -2.04 -4.04
C LEU A 83 -15.57 -1.54 -2.60
N GLU A 84 -15.32 -0.24 -2.40
CA GLU A 84 -15.25 0.36 -1.06
C GLU A 84 -16.61 0.27 -0.36
N ARG A 85 -17.69 0.54 -1.11
CA ARG A 85 -19.08 0.45 -0.63
C ARG A 85 -19.51 -0.98 -0.33
N GLU A 86 -19.15 -1.94 -1.19
CA GLU A 86 -19.47 -3.35 -0.99
C GLU A 86 -18.76 -3.96 0.23
N ARG A 87 -17.52 -3.54 0.50
CA ARG A 87 -16.71 -4.07 1.60
C ARG A 87 -16.76 -3.23 2.87
N GLY A 88 -17.29 -2.01 2.82
CA GLY A 88 -17.31 -1.08 3.94
C GLY A 88 -15.93 -0.60 4.39
N ILE A 89 -14.93 -0.61 3.49
CA ILE A 89 -13.55 -0.18 3.77
C ILE A 89 -13.12 0.93 2.81
N THR A 90 -12.27 1.85 3.27
CA THR A 90 -11.62 2.84 2.41
C THR A 90 -10.34 2.28 1.82
N ILE A 91 -10.22 2.29 0.49
CA ILE A 91 -9.10 1.76 -0.29
C ILE A 91 -8.24 2.91 -0.79
N GLN A 92 -8.85 3.93 -1.40
CA GLN A 92 -8.16 5.11 -1.89
C GLN A 92 -8.42 6.32 -1.01
N SER A 93 -7.44 7.23 -0.91
CA SER A 93 -7.63 8.43 -0.12
C SER A 93 -8.60 9.42 -0.78
N ALA A 94 -9.57 9.94 -0.04
CA ALA A 94 -10.49 10.95 -0.54
C ALA A 94 -10.03 12.34 -0.09
N ALA A 95 -9.82 13.29 -1.02
CA ALA A 95 -9.49 14.67 -0.68
C ALA A 95 -10.74 15.55 -0.85
N VAL A 96 -11.21 16.16 0.23
CA VAL A 96 -12.43 16.98 0.25
C VAL A 96 -12.14 18.32 0.92
N THR A 97 -12.56 19.41 0.29
CA THR A 97 -12.48 20.75 0.87
C THR A 97 -13.85 21.19 1.41
N SER A 98 -13.89 21.61 2.69
CA SER A 98 -15.07 22.16 3.36
C SER A 98 -14.74 23.47 4.09
N PHE A 99 -15.76 24.13 4.64
CA PHE A 99 -15.60 25.40 5.36
C PHE A 99 -16.30 25.33 6.73
N TRP A 100 -15.61 25.83 7.76
CA TRP A 100 -16.14 25.91 9.12
C TRP A 100 -15.62 27.19 9.80
N ARG A 101 -16.51 28.01 10.39
CA ARG A 101 -16.14 29.27 11.08
C ARG A 101 -15.14 30.15 10.29
N ASP A 102 -15.42 30.40 9.01
CA ASP A 102 -14.54 31.14 8.08
C ASP A 102 -13.14 30.54 7.83
N HIS A 103 -12.90 29.30 8.26
CA HIS A 103 -11.70 28.54 7.94
C HIS A 103 -11.97 27.58 6.78
N ARG A 104 -10.95 27.34 5.97
CA ARG A 104 -10.94 26.27 4.96
C ARG A 104 -10.32 25.02 5.58
N ILE A 105 -11.06 23.92 5.54
CA ILE A 105 -10.58 22.60 5.95
C ILE A 105 -10.39 21.77 4.69
N ASN A 106 -9.16 21.36 4.43
CA ASN A 106 -8.83 20.36 3.43
C ASN A 106 -8.65 19.03 4.16
N LEU A 107 -9.64 18.16 4.01
CA LEU A 107 -9.70 16.86 4.65
C LEU A 107 -9.19 15.79 3.70
N ILE A 108 -8.28 14.95 4.15
CA ILE A 108 -7.87 13.73 3.46
C ILE A 108 -8.33 12.53 4.29
N ASP A 109 -9.24 11.74 3.75
CA ASP A 109 -9.65 10.50 4.37
C ASP A 109 -8.66 9.38 3.98
N THR A 110 -8.02 8.73 4.96
CA THR A 110 -6.92 7.78 4.71
C THR A 110 -7.34 6.32 4.89
N PRO A 111 -6.85 5.35 4.12
CA PRO A 111 -7.18 3.94 4.34
C PRO A 111 -6.84 3.46 5.77
N GLY A 112 -7.67 2.59 6.34
CA GLY A 112 -7.41 1.99 7.67
C GLY A 112 -6.74 0.62 7.62
N HIS A 113 -6.56 0.06 6.41
CA HIS A 113 -6.10 -1.32 6.19
C HIS A 113 -4.58 -1.37 5.94
N VAL A 114 -3.93 -2.43 6.44
CA VAL A 114 -2.46 -2.61 6.37
C VAL A 114 -1.91 -2.74 4.95
N ASP A 115 -2.72 -3.29 4.05
CA ASP A 115 -2.32 -3.48 2.65
C ASP A 115 -2.26 -2.17 1.85
N PHE A 116 -2.82 -1.07 2.37
CA PHE A 116 -2.79 0.27 1.75
C PHE A 116 -1.93 1.24 2.56
N THR A 117 -0.93 0.74 3.28
CA THR A 117 0.00 1.53 4.12
C THR A 117 0.74 2.60 3.34
N LEU A 118 1.08 2.36 2.07
CA LEU A 118 1.71 3.36 1.22
C LEU A 118 0.77 4.54 0.92
N GLU A 119 -0.52 4.28 0.73
CA GLU A 119 -1.52 5.34 0.53
C GLU A 119 -1.69 6.19 1.81
N VAL A 120 -1.62 5.57 2.98
CA VAL A 120 -1.60 6.28 4.27
C VAL A 120 -0.35 7.15 4.39
N GLU A 121 0.82 6.61 4.06
CA GLU A 121 2.10 7.35 4.14
C GLU A 121 2.13 8.56 3.20
N ARG A 122 1.62 8.40 1.96
CA ARG A 122 1.43 9.49 0.99
C ARG A 122 0.58 10.63 1.55
N CYS A 123 -0.53 10.28 2.19
CA CYS A 123 -1.43 11.26 2.76
C CYS A 123 -0.80 11.98 3.95
N LEU A 124 -0.21 11.23 4.89
CA LEU A 124 0.38 11.82 6.10
C LEU A 124 1.52 12.79 5.78
N ARG A 125 2.28 12.57 4.71
CA ARG A 125 3.36 13.47 4.29
C ARG A 125 2.89 14.90 3.97
N VAL A 126 1.71 15.04 3.35
CA VAL A 126 1.19 16.33 2.87
C VAL A 126 0.32 17.08 3.86
N LEU A 127 0.00 16.44 4.98
CA LEU A 127 -0.88 16.96 6.01
C LEU A 127 -0.13 17.83 7.02
N ASP A 128 -0.86 18.75 7.64
CA ASP A 128 -0.34 19.62 8.69
C ASP A 128 -0.64 19.06 10.08
N GLY A 129 -1.78 18.37 10.24
CA GLY A 129 -2.18 17.65 11.45
C GLY A 129 -3.11 16.47 11.15
N ALA A 130 -3.43 15.68 12.17
CA ALA A 130 -4.29 14.51 12.01
C ALA A 130 -5.33 14.36 13.14
N VAL A 131 -6.44 13.69 12.81
CA VAL A 131 -7.47 13.26 13.75
C VAL A 131 -7.39 11.74 13.86
N ALA A 132 -6.98 11.24 15.02
CA ALA A 132 -6.87 9.81 15.31
C ALA A 132 -8.18 9.28 15.91
N VAL A 133 -8.88 8.42 15.19
CA VAL A 133 -10.15 7.81 15.64
C VAL A 133 -9.87 6.44 16.24
N LEU A 134 -10.37 6.23 17.46
CA LEU A 134 -10.27 4.96 18.20
C LEU A 134 -11.66 4.42 18.51
N ASP A 135 -11.81 3.11 18.61
CA ASP A 135 -13.05 2.49 19.12
C ASP A 135 -12.99 2.44 20.65
N GLY A 136 -14.01 2.97 21.32
CA GLY A 136 -14.10 2.99 22.78
C GLY A 136 -14.16 1.62 23.46
N SER A 137 -14.45 0.54 22.74
CA SER A 137 -14.45 -0.83 23.28
C SER A 137 -13.08 -1.51 23.24
N THR A 138 -12.22 -1.18 22.27
CA THR A 138 -10.95 -1.87 22.04
C THR A 138 -9.73 -1.00 22.32
N GLY A 139 -9.87 0.33 22.30
CA GLY A 139 -8.77 1.27 22.45
C GLY A 139 -7.77 1.19 21.29
N VAL A 140 -6.48 1.38 21.60
CA VAL A 140 -5.39 1.31 20.61
C VAL A 140 -5.12 -0.13 20.20
N GLN A 141 -5.19 -0.44 18.90
CA GLN A 141 -4.91 -1.76 18.34
C GLN A 141 -3.55 -1.81 17.62
N ALA A 142 -3.10 -3.01 17.22
CA ALA A 142 -1.79 -3.22 16.60
C ALA A 142 -1.63 -2.38 15.30
N GLN A 143 -2.68 -2.29 14.49
CA GLN A 143 -2.64 -1.50 13.26
C GLN A 143 -2.68 0.01 13.54
N THR A 144 -3.31 0.44 14.65
CA THR A 144 -3.24 1.84 15.11
C THR A 144 -1.79 2.23 15.38
N LEU A 145 -0.97 1.32 15.92
CA LEU A 145 0.47 1.57 16.14
C LEU A 145 1.20 1.83 14.83
N THR A 146 0.94 1.05 13.79
CA THR A 146 1.59 1.23 12.48
C THR A 146 1.31 2.62 11.90
N VAL A 147 0.04 3.02 11.88
CA VAL A 147 -0.37 4.35 11.36
C VAL A 147 0.15 5.47 12.28
N TRP A 148 0.17 5.24 13.59
CA TRP A 148 0.73 6.20 14.56
C TRP A 148 2.24 6.40 14.38
N ARG A 149 3.01 5.32 14.14
CA ARG A 149 4.44 5.39 13.83
C ARG A 149 4.69 6.21 12.56
N GLN A 150 3.88 6.03 11.51
CA GLN A 150 3.94 6.85 10.30
C GLN A 150 3.63 8.33 10.58
N ALA A 151 2.60 8.63 11.39
CA ALA A 151 2.29 10.00 11.77
C ALA A 151 3.41 10.66 12.60
N LYS A 152 4.05 9.88 13.48
CA LYS A 152 5.21 10.30 14.29
C LYS A 152 6.45 10.54 13.43
N LYS A 153 6.70 9.71 12.40
CA LYS A 153 7.77 9.88 11.39
C LYS A 153 7.68 11.27 10.74
N PHE A 154 6.47 11.71 10.38
CA PHE A 154 6.23 13.04 9.83
C PHE A 154 5.99 14.13 10.87
N LYS A 155 6.17 13.85 12.17
CA LYS A 155 6.00 14.83 13.25
C LYS A 155 4.65 15.56 13.19
N LEU A 156 3.55 14.83 12.90
CA LEU A 156 2.21 15.41 12.85
C LEU A 156 1.65 15.62 14.26
N PRO A 157 1.15 16.82 14.60
CA PRO A 157 0.27 17.01 15.74
C PRO A 157 -1.05 16.28 15.53
N CYS A 158 -1.50 15.55 16.56
CA CYS A 158 -2.69 14.72 16.48
C CYS A 158 -3.69 15.07 17.58
N VAL A 159 -4.97 15.07 17.23
CA VAL A 159 -6.08 15.06 18.19
C VAL A 159 -6.77 13.71 18.13
N PHE A 160 -7.19 13.17 19.27
CA PHE A 160 -7.82 11.86 19.35
C PHE A 160 -9.35 11.99 19.49
N PHE A 161 -10.06 11.06 18.87
CA PHE A 161 -11.51 10.90 19.01
C PHE A 161 -11.85 9.46 19.35
N VAL A 162 -12.35 9.22 20.57
CA VAL A 162 -12.87 7.92 20.99
C VAL A 162 -14.32 7.81 20.54
N ASN A 163 -14.54 7.02 19.49
CA ASN A 163 -15.83 6.79 18.86
C ASN A 163 -16.52 5.54 19.41
N LYS A 164 -17.79 5.34 19.02
CA LYS A 164 -18.60 4.15 19.32
C LYS A 164 -18.83 3.91 20.82
N LEU A 165 -18.96 4.98 21.60
CA LEU A 165 -19.28 4.90 23.04
C LEU A 165 -20.68 4.35 23.35
N ASP A 166 -21.52 4.14 22.33
CA ASP A 166 -22.82 3.48 22.41
C ASP A 166 -22.72 1.95 22.40
N LYS A 167 -21.55 1.37 22.12
CA LYS A 167 -21.34 -0.08 22.13
C LYS A 167 -21.36 -0.65 23.54
N PRO A 168 -21.89 -1.88 23.73
CA PRO A 168 -21.76 -2.59 24.99
C PRO A 168 -20.28 -2.89 25.27
N GLY A 169 -19.79 -2.47 26.44
CA GLY A 169 -18.39 -2.64 26.81
C GLY A 169 -17.47 -1.48 26.43
N ALA A 170 -18.00 -0.40 25.83
CA ALA A 170 -17.24 0.83 25.65
C ALA A 170 -16.78 1.39 27.00
N ASN A 171 -15.50 1.75 27.08
CA ASN A 171 -14.89 2.34 28.26
C ASN A 171 -13.92 3.45 27.83
N PHE A 172 -14.31 4.69 28.06
CA PHE A 172 -13.51 5.84 27.68
C PHE A 172 -12.17 5.90 28.43
N ALA A 173 -12.15 5.60 29.73
CA ALA A 173 -10.92 5.64 30.52
C ALA A 173 -9.91 4.62 30.02
N MET A 174 -10.36 3.38 29.75
CA MET A 174 -9.51 2.34 29.16
C MET A 174 -8.95 2.75 27.80
N ALA A 175 -9.76 3.40 26.95
CA ALA A 175 -9.30 3.89 25.65
C ALA A 175 -8.23 4.97 25.80
N VAL A 176 -8.39 5.91 26.74
CA VAL A 176 -7.38 6.94 27.06
C VAL A 176 -6.10 6.31 27.62
N ASP A 177 -6.22 5.38 28.58
CA ASP A 177 -5.07 4.68 29.16
C ASP A 177 -4.29 3.91 28.08
N SER A 178 -4.98 3.32 27.11
CA SER A 178 -4.35 2.61 26.00
C SER A 178 -3.51 3.52 25.10
N ILE A 179 -3.84 4.81 24.98
CA ILE A 179 -3.03 5.81 24.27
C ILE A 179 -1.70 6.00 25.00
N GLU A 180 -1.73 6.17 26.32
CA GLU A 180 -0.51 6.40 27.10
C GLU A 180 0.38 5.14 27.12
N GLN A 181 -0.21 3.97 27.35
CA GLN A 181 0.52 2.71 27.48
C GLN A 181 1.08 2.20 26.15
N ARG A 182 0.28 2.21 25.06
CA ARG A 182 0.69 1.61 23.78
C ARG A 182 1.34 2.61 22.83
N LEU A 183 0.85 3.85 22.77
CA LEU A 183 1.41 4.87 21.87
C LEU A 183 2.57 5.67 22.50
N SER A 184 2.81 5.50 23.81
CA SER A 184 3.77 6.30 24.59
C SER A 184 3.53 7.80 24.41
N GLN A 185 2.24 8.20 24.39
CA GLN A 185 1.80 9.57 24.15
C GLN A 185 0.93 10.01 25.33
N ARG A 186 1.29 11.13 25.99
CA ARG A 186 0.45 11.68 27.06
C ARG A 186 -0.85 12.20 26.47
N ALA A 187 -1.96 11.90 27.14
CA ALA A 187 -3.30 12.24 26.70
C ALA A 187 -4.00 13.17 27.69
N ALA A 188 -4.83 14.09 27.19
CA ALA A 188 -5.68 14.95 28.00
C ALA A 188 -7.12 14.94 27.50
N ALA A 189 -8.05 14.52 28.36
CA ALA A 189 -9.47 14.52 28.03
C ALA A 189 -9.99 15.96 27.91
N THR A 190 -10.63 16.26 26.79
CA THR A 190 -11.28 17.55 26.48
C THR A 190 -12.80 17.44 26.52
N VAL A 191 -13.31 16.23 26.24
CA VAL A 191 -14.73 15.88 26.34
C VAL A 191 -14.83 14.60 27.15
N VAL A 192 -15.68 14.61 28.17
CA VAL A 192 -15.85 13.50 29.12
C VAL A 192 -17.27 12.93 29.00
N PRO A 193 -17.45 11.60 28.98
CA PRO A 193 -18.77 11.00 28.95
C PRO A 193 -19.48 11.06 30.31
N ILE A 194 -20.79 11.25 30.28
CA ILE A 194 -21.69 11.08 31.41
C ILE A 194 -22.23 9.66 31.36
N TYR A 195 -22.06 8.92 32.46
CA TYR A 195 -22.56 7.55 32.58
C TYR A 195 -23.91 7.50 33.30
N ASP A 196 -24.72 6.51 32.97
CA ASP A 196 -25.97 6.21 33.66
C ASP A 196 -25.67 5.76 35.10
N PRO A 197 -26.28 6.39 36.13
CA PRO A 197 -26.10 5.98 37.53
C PRO A 197 -26.49 4.52 37.80
N SER A 198 -27.44 3.98 37.02
CA SER A 198 -27.90 2.60 37.13
C SER A 198 -27.02 1.59 36.37
N ASN A 199 -26.26 2.06 35.37
CA ASN A 199 -25.37 1.25 34.56
C ASN A 199 -24.13 2.06 34.16
N SER A 200 -23.06 1.90 34.93
CA SER A 200 -21.78 2.60 34.74
C SER A 200 -21.10 2.38 33.39
N LYS A 201 -21.61 1.47 32.54
CA LYS A 201 -21.11 1.22 31.19
C LYS A 201 -21.94 1.88 30.09
N LYS A 202 -23.09 2.48 30.42
CA LYS A 202 -23.96 3.15 29.44
C LYS A 202 -23.72 4.65 29.47
N VAL A 203 -23.33 5.21 28.33
CA VAL A 203 -23.15 6.66 28.18
C VAL A 203 -24.49 7.32 27.88
N THR A 204 -24.88 8.32 28.68
CA THR A 204 -26.14 9.07 28.58
C THR A 204 -25.93 10.50 28.08
N GLY A 205 -24.72 11.04 28.17
CA GLY A 205 -24.40 12.38 27.71
C GLY A 205 -22.90 12.61 27.58
N LEU A 206 -22.50 13.80 27.15
CA LEU A 206 -21.11 14.25 27.02
C LEU A 206 -20.97 15.66 27.61
N VAL A 207 -19.83 15.96 28.22
CA VAL A 207 -19.47 17.29 28.73
C VAL A 207 -18.22 17.78 28.03
N ASP A 208 -18.29 18.95 27.38
CA ASP A 208 -17.16 19.65 26.78
C ASP A 208 -16.53 20.56 27.83
N LEU A 209 -15.31 20.22 28.26
CA LEU A 209 -14.58 20.90 29.32
C LEU A 209 -14.08 22.28 28.89
N LEU A 210 -13.85 22.47 27.58
CA LEU A 210 -13.34 23.71 27.02
C LEU A 210 -14.48 24.71 26.82
N ALA A 211 -15.57 24.26 26.17
CA ALA A 211 -16.73 25.09 25.86
C ALA A 211 -17.68 25.29 27.06
N LYS A 212 -17.54 24.51 28.14
CA LYS A 212 -18.44 24.49 29.31
C LYS A 212 -19.89 24.18 28.91
N LYS A 213 -20.08 23.19 28.04
CA LYS A 213 -21.39 22.77 27.54
C LYS A 213 -21.58 21.28 27.70
N TYR A 214 -22.83 20.83 27.76
CA TYR A 214 -23.16 19.41 27.77
C TYR A 214 -24.07 19.04 26.59
N LEU A 215 -24.01 17.78 26.20
CA LEU A 215 -24.84 17.16 25.17
C LEU A 215 -25.54 15.94 25.77
N ASP A 216 -26.87 15.92 25.66
CA ASP A 216 -27.69 14.77 26.07
C ASP A 216 -27.78 13.76 24.91
N LEU A 217 -27.27 12.55 25.12
CA LEU A 217 -27.31 11.46 24.13
C LEU A 217 -28.58 10.62 24.23
N THR A 218 -29.47 10.85 25.20
CA THR A 218 -30.78 10.17 25.22
C THR A 218 -31.71 10.68 24.13
N ASN A 219 -31.47 11.90 23.63
CA ASN A 219 -32.21 12.50 22.53
C ASN A 219 -31.34 12.64 21.26
N HIS A 220 -31.72 11.93 20.20
CA HIS A 220 -30.99 11.95 18.92
C HIS A 220 -30.89 13.32 18.24
N LYS A 221 -31.76 14.27 18.60
CA LYS A 221 -31.75 15.65 18.07
C LYS A 221 -31.23 16.68 19.08
N ALA A 222 -30.64 16.25 20.18
CA ALA A 222 -30.09 17.16 21.17
C ALA A 222 -29.01 18.07 20.58
N LEU A 223 -29.00 19.32 21.03
CA LEU A 223 -27.95 20.29 20.76
C LEU A 223 -27.11 20.50 22.03
N TRP A 224 -25.93 21.09 21.86
CA TRP A 224 -25.08 21.47 22.98
C TRP A 224 -25.71 22.59 23.81
N ASN A 225 -26.01 22.30 25.07
CA ASN A 225 -26.65 23.21 26.01
C ASN A 225 -25.65 23.76 27.04
N ASN A 226 -25.98 24.89 27.66
CA ASN A 226 -25.20 25.44 28.77
C ASN A 226 -25.41 24.56 30.02
N ILE A 227 -24.39 24.49 30.87
CA ILE A 227 -24.42 23.72 32.11
C ILE A 227 -24.90 24.61 33.25
N ASP A 228 -25.88 24.14 34.02
CA ASP A 228 -26.37 24.82 35.22
C ASP A 228 -25.46 24.51 36.42
N THR A 229 -25.20 25.52 37.26
CA THR A 229 -24.22 25.42 38.36
C THR A 229 -24.58 24.44 39.49
N GLN A 230 -25.80 23.91 39.52
CA GLN A 230 -26.29 22.96 40.53
C GLN A 230 -26.50 21.54 39.97
N SER A 231 -26.08 21.28 38.73
CA SER A 231 -26.33 20.00 38.07
C SER A 231 -25.18 19.01 38.26
N HIS A 232 -25.47 17.71 38.12
CA HIS A 232 -24.44 16.66 38.17
C HIS A 232 -23.35 16.85 37.08
N GLU A 233 -23.73 17.42 35.95
CA GLU A 233 -22.83 17.77 34.84
C GLU A 233 -21.83 18.85 35.25
N PHE A 234 -22.19 19.77 36.15
CA PHE A 234 -21.28 20.79 36.66
C PHE A 234 -20.20 20.21 37.57
N GLU A 235 -20.54 19.22 38.40
CA GLU A 235 -19.54 18.51 39.21
C GLU A 235 -18.54 17.74 38.33
N LEU A 236 -19.04 17.06 37.28
CA LEU A 236 -18.19 16.40 36.29
C LEU A 236 -17.31 17.38 35.52
N LEU A 237 -17.84 18.54 35.14
CA LEU A 237 -17.09 19.61 34.49
C LEU A 237 -15.92 20.08 35.34
N ASN A 238 -16.15 20.35 36.63
CA ASN A 238 -15.09 20.85 37.53
C ASN A 238 -13.99 19.80 37.73
N ARG A 239 -14.38 18.55 38.04
CA ARG A 239 -13.43 17.44 38.18
C ARG A 239 -12.62 17.20 36.91
N GLY A 240 -13.27 17.20 35.75
CA GLY A 240 -12.59 17.03 34.47
C GLY A 240 -11.64 18.18 34.15
N ARG A 241 -11.99 19.42 34.51
CA ARG A 241 -11.13 20.59 34.32
C ARG A 241 -9.93 20.59 35.27
N GLU A 242 -10.08 20.14 36.51
CA GLU A 242 -8.97 19.93 37.45
C GLU A 242 -7.92 18.99 36.86
N GLU A 243 -8.37 17.84 36.35
CA GLU A 243 -7.49 16.86 35.72
C GLU A 243 -6.84 17.42 34.44
N LEU A 244 -7.63 18.05 33.56
CA LEU A 244 -7.12 18.69 32.34
C LEU A 244 -6.06 19.75 32.66
N PHE A 245 -6.28 20.58 33.68
CA PHE A 245 -5.35 21.65 34.04
C PHE A 245 -4.07 21.08 34.62
N THR A 246 -4.17 20.03 35.44
CA THR A 246 -3.00 19.31 35.96
C THR A 246 -2.14 18.77 34.81
N ARG A 247 -2.77 18.10 33.82
CA ARG A 247 -2.07 17.55 32.65
C ARG A 247 -1.40 18.64 31.79
N ILE A 248 -2.04 19.80 31.63
CA ILE A 248 -1.46 20.96 30.90
C ILE A 248 -0.29 21.55 31.69
N SER A 249 -0.43 21.74 33.00
CA SER A 249 0.63 22.29 33.87
C SER A 249 1.90 21.43 33.85
N ASP A 250 1.76 20.10 33.76
CA ASP A 250 2.90 19.19 33.62
C ASP A 250 3.65 19.31 32.28
N SER A 251 3.07 20.00 31.29
CA SER A 251 3.63 20.15 29.95
C SER A 251 4.06 21.59 29.65
N ASP A 252 3.45 22.58 30.30
CA ASP A 252 3.75 24.01 30.10
C ASP A 252 4.00 24.72 31.44
N ASP A 253 5.28 24.94 31.78
CA ASP A 253 5.72 25.58 33.01
C ASP A 253 5.10 26.98 33.23
N GLU A 254 4.87 27.74 32.15
CA GLU A 254 4.26 29.07 32.22
C GLU A 254 2.80 28.98 32.67
N PHE A 255 2.09 27.97 32.19
CA PHE A 255 0.72 27.67 32.60
C PHE A 255 0.68 27.19 34.05
N GLY A 256 1.60 26.30 34.44
CA GLY A 256 1.72 25.81 35.81
C GLY A 256 1.97 26.95 36.82
N THR A 257 2.86 27.88 36.48
CA THR A 257 3.14 29.06 37.32
C THR A 257 1.89 29.93 37.50
N LYS A 258 1.19 30.25 36.41
CA LYS A 258 -0.06 31.03 36.45
C LYS A 258 -1.16 30.34 37.26
N MET A 259 -1.23 29.00 37.20
CA MET A 259 -2.20 28.22 37.97
C MET A 259 -1.93 28.28 39.48
N LEU A 260 -0.65 28.24 39.89
CA LEU A 260 -0.24 28.40 41.29
C LEU A 260 -0.52 29.81 41.84
N GLU A 261 -0.28 30.85 41.03
CA GLU A 261 -0.53 32.25 41.42
C GLU A 261 -2.02 32.53 41.71
N HIS A 262 -2.94 31.85 41.01
CA HIS A 262 -4.38 32.02 41.18
C HIS A 262 -4.98 31.16 42.32
N SER A 263 -4.14 30.61 43.20
CA SER A 263 -4.56 29.84 44.38
C SER A 263 -5.57 28.71 44.10
N GLY A 264 -5.56 28.16 42.88
CA GLY A 264 -6.47 27.09 42.47
C GLY A 264 -7.93 27.51 42.23
N ASP A 265 -8.26 28.81 42.12
CA ASP A 265 -9.62 29.24 41.81
C ASP A 265 -9.92 29.04 40.29
N LEU A 266 -10.42 27.86 39.95
CA LEU A 266 -10.61 27.38 38.58
C LEU A 266 -11.76 28.06 37.83
N ALA A 267 -12.65 28.73 38.57
CA ALA A 267 -13.87 29.33 38.04
C ALA A 267 -13.59 30.55 37.15
N ASP A 268 -12.61 31.37 37.55
CA ASP A 268 -12.25 32.66 36.91
C ASP A 268 -11.01 32.57 36.01
N PHE A 269 -10.45 31.37 35.82
CA PHE A 269 -9.28 31.21 34.97
C PHE A 269 -9.58 31.53 33.50
N ASN A 270 -8.77 32.39 32.89
CA ASN A 270 -8.96 32.85 31.52
C ASN A 270 -8.89 31.69 30.52
N GLN A 271 -10.01 31.39 29.85
CA GLN A 271 -10.10 30.34 28.83
C GLN A 271 -9.04 30.50 27.74
N PHE A 272 -8.70 31.74 27.36
CA PHE A 272 -7.70 32.00 26.33
C PHE A 272 -6.32 31.44 26.69
N VAL A 273 -5.89 31.62 27.94
CA VAL A 273 -4.58 31.14 28.44
C VAL A 273 -4.52 29.61 28.40
N MET A 274 -5.61 28.95 28.82
CA MET A 274 -5.75 27.50 28.74
C MET A 274 -5.69 26.99 27.29
N PHE A 275 -6.42 27.63 26.37
CA PHE A 275 -6.38 27.26 24.95
C PHE A 275 -4.98 27.45 24.35
N THR A 276 -4.29 28.54 24.68
CA THR A 276 -2.93 28.79 24.20
C THR A 276 -1.95 27.72 24.71
N ALA A 277 -2.01 27.38 26.00
CA ALA A 277 -1.15 26.35 26.58
C ALA A 277 -1.45 24.95 25.99
N LEU A 278 -2.72 24.58 25.87
CA LEU A 278 -3.12 23.30 25.28
C LEU A 278 -2.70 23.22 23.79
N ARG A 279 -2.87 24.30 23.01
CA ARG A 279 -2.42 24.38 21.62
C ARG A 279 -0.90 24.23 21.55
N LYS A 280 -0.14 24.94 22.38
CA LYS A 280 1.33 24.84 22.45
C LYS A 280 1.78 23.40 22.72
N ALA A 281 1.18 22.74 23.72
CA ALA A 281 1.47 21.34 24.07
C ALA A 281 1.06 20.34 22.96
N THR A 282 -0.02 20.65 22.22
CA THR A 282 -0.45 19.85 21.06
C THR A 282 0.55 19.98 19.91
N LEU A 283 1.00 21.20 19.62
CA LEU A 283 1.96 21.48 18.54
C LEU A 283 3.37 20.93 18.86
N SER A 284 3.79 20.96 20.13
CA SER A 284 5.03 20.30 20.59
C SER A 284 4.92 18.78 20.56
N LYS A 285 3.70 18.23 20.50
CA LYS A 285 3.34 16.81 20.57
C LYS A 285 3.63 16.18 21.95
N GLU A 286 3.76 17.00 22.99
CA GLU A 286 3.95 16.50 24.36
C GLU A 286 2.63 16.01 24.95
N LEU A 287 1.52 16.68 24.60
CA LEU A 287 0.18 16.36 25.09
C LEU A 287 -0.81 16.26 23.93
N ALA A 288 -1.54 15.15 23.85
CA ALA A 288 -2.55 14.95 22.82
C ALA A 288 -3.97 15.16 23.38
N PRO A 289 -4.77 16.08 22.82
CA PRO A 289 -6.16 16.28 23.22
C PRO A 289 -7.01 15.07 22.82
N VAL A 290 -7.84 14.56 23.73
CA VAL A 290 -8.76 13.44 23.48
C VAL A 290 -10.19 13.90 23.66
N SER A 291 -11.02 13.72 22.64
CA SER A 291 -12.47 13.89 22.72
C SER A 291 -13.17 12.54 22.57
N CYS A 292 -14.47 12.50 22.84
CA CYS A 292 -15.23 11.26 22.70
C CYS A 292 -16.65 11.50 22.20
N GLY A 293 -17.27 10.45 21.66
CA GLY A 293 -18.65 10.51 21.20
C GLY A 293 -19.12 9.27 20.43
N THR A 294 -20.25 9.43 19.74
CA THR A 294 -20.87 8.40 18.90
C THR A 294 -21.28 9.04 17.57
N ALA A 295 -20.44 8.86 16.55
CA ALA A 295 -20.66 9.48 15.24
C ALA A 295 -21.91 8.93 14.52
N LEU A 296 -22.22 7.63 14.69
CA LEU A 296 -23.32 6.97 13.99
C LEU A 296 -24.70 7.51 14.39
N ARG A 297 -24.98 7.54 15.71
CA ARG A 297 -26.30 7.90 16.25
C ARG A 297 -26.44 9.39 16.60
N HIS A 298 -25.35 10.08 16.90
CA HIS A 298 -25.38 11.46 17.40
C HIS A 298 -24.35 12.34 16.68
N THR A 299 -24.76 12.92 15.56
CA THR A 299 -23.89 13.78 14.74
C THR A 299 -23.32 14.99 15.51
N GLN A 300 -24.07 15.53 16.48
CA GLN A 300 -23.60 16.64 17.32
C GLN A 300 -22.42 16.28 18.23
N SER A 301 -22.17 14.99 18.50
CA SER A 301 -21.01 14.54 19.28
C SER A 301 -19.67 14.76 18.58
N VAL A 302 -19.67 14.99 17.27
CA VAL A 302 -18.46 15.23 16.46
C VAL A 302 -18.08 16.72 16.40
N VAL A 303 -18.97 17.64 16.83
CA VAL A 303 -18.73 19.09 16.82
C VAL A 303 -17.47 19.52 17.59
N PRO A 304 -17.16 18.96 18.78
CA PRO A 304 -15.92 19.29 19.48
C PRO A 304 -14.67 19.02 18.64
N ILE A 305 -14.64 17.95 17.86
CA ILE A 305 -13.52 17.64 16.96
C ILE A 305 -13.35 18.69 15.87
N LEU A 306 -14.44 19.20 15.26
CA LEU A 306 -14.35 20.32 14.30
C LEU A 306 -13.73 21.56 14.93
N ASN A 307 -14.06 21.84 16.19
CA ASN A 307 -13.51 22.99 16.89
C ASN A 307 -12.03 22.76 17.23
N HIS A 308 -11.67 21.58 17.74
CA HIS A 308 -10.27 21.21 18.02
C HIS A 308 -9.39 21.25 16.78
N VAL A 309 -9.91 20.87 15.60
CA VAL A 309 -9.19 20.99 14.33
C VAL A 309 -8.82 22.44 14.02
N LEU A 310 -9.71 23.40 14.32
CA LEU A 310 -9.42 24.81 14.09
C LEU A 310 -8.48 25.37 15.18
N ASP A 311 -8.82 25.07 16.44
CA ASP A 311 -8.27 25.73 17.62
C ASP A 311 -6.94 25.13 18.07
N LEU A 312 -6.70 23.83 17.86
CA LEU A 312 -5.53 23.10 18.38
C LEU A 312 -4.55 22.62 17.29
N LEU A 313 -5.03 22.30 16.09
CA LEU A 313 -4.16 21.86 14.99
C LEU A 313 -3.49 23.04 14.25
N PRO A 314 -2.33 22.79 13.61
CA PRO A 314 -1.56 23.85 12.95
C PRO A 314 -2.19 24.30 11.64
N SER A 315 -1.90 25.55 11.30
CA SER A 315 -1.99 26.10 9.95
C SER A 315 -0.75 25.74 9.12
N PRO A 316 -0.82 25.81 7.77
CA PRO A 316 0.33 25.61 6.89
C PRO A 316 1.56 26.45 7.25
N MET A 317 1.38 27.65 7.81
CA MET A 317 2.49 28.55 8.16
C MET A 317 3.28 28.09 9.39
N GLU A 318 2.64 27.36 10.31
CA GLU A 318 3.27 26.89 11.55
C GLU A 318 4.08 25.62 11.33
N ARG A 319 4.00 25.01 10.14
CA ARG A 319 4.73 23.80 9.78
C ARG A 319 6.11 24.18 9.24
N VAL A 320 7.16 23.83 9.98
CA VAL A 320 8.53 24.00 9.50
C VAL A 320 8.84 22.89 8.50
N VAL A 321 8.88 23.25 7.21
CA VAL A 321 9.31 22.37 6.11
C VAL A 321 10.48 23.04 5.41
N GLU A 322 11.57 22.30 5.19
CA GLU A 322 12.66 22.77 4.35
C GLU A 322 12.22 22.75 2.89
N LEU A 323 12.24 23.92 2.24
CA LEU A 323 11.74 24.09 0.88
C LEU A 323 12.89 24.52 -0.05
N PRO A 324 12.92 24.02 -1.29
CA PRO A 324 13.82 24.54 -2.30
C PRO A 324 13.58 26.04 -2.56
N ASP A 325 14.66 26.76 -2.88
CA ASP A 325 14.60 28.19 -3.18
C ASP A 325 14.05 28.44 -4.59
N ALA A 326 12.73 28.28 -4.72
CA ALA A 326 11.99 28.51 -5.94
C ALA A 326 10.80 29.47 -5.71
N LYS A 327 10.26 30.03 -6.80
CA LYS A 327 9.06 30.89 -6.75
C LYS A 327 7.80 30.09 -6.43
N PHE A 328 7.77 28.84 -6.87
CA PHE A 328 6.71 27.88 -6.64
C PHE A 328 7.33 26.55 -6.23
N VAL A 329 6.75 25.90 -5.23
CA VAL A 329 7.10 24.55 -4.80
C VAL A 329 5.82 23.78 -4.51
N GLY A 330 5.66 22.64 -5.19
CA GLY A 330 4.57 21.70 -4.96
C GLY A 330 5.07 20.26 -4.91
N LEU A 331 4.42 19.44 -4.09
CA LEU A 331 4.69 18.01 -3.98
C LEU A 331 3.49 17.22 -4.52
N VAL A 332 3.73 16.34 -5.48
CA VAL A 332 2.69 15.43 -5.98
C VAL A 332 2.65 14.21 -5.08
N PHE A 333 1.47 13.90 -4.54
CA PHE A 333 1.32 12.82 -3.53
C PHE A 333 0.32 11.75 -3.91
N LYS A 334 -0.52 11.98 -4.91
CA LYS A 334 -1.47 11.00 -5.42
C LYS A 334 -1.70 11.22 -6.92
N ILE A 335 -1.85 10.13 -7.66
CA ILE A 335 -2.20 10.16 -9.08
C ILE A 335 -3.41 9.26 -9.28
N VAL A 336 -4.35 9.71 -10.12
CA VAL A 336 -5.55 8.97 -10.52
C VAL A 336 -5.75 9.16 -12.02
N HIS A 337 -6.08 8.11 -12.76
CA HIS A 337 -6.45 8.20 -14.16
C HIS A 337 -7.96 8.34 -14.31
N ASP A 338 -8.39 9.43 -14.96
CA ASP A 338 -9.77 9.63 -15.36
C ASP A 338 -9.95 9.33 -16.85
N LYS A 339 -11.01 8.58 -17.20
CA LYS A 339 -11.30 8.18 -18.59
C LYS A 339 -11.44 9.34 -19.58
N ARG A 340 -11.83 10.54 -19.10
CA ARG A 340 -12.07 11.73 -19.94
C ARG A 340 -10.94 12.75 -19.85
N ARG A 341 -10.34 12.91 -18.67
CA ARG A 341 -9.34 13.95 -18.37
C ARG A 341 -7.90 13.44 -18.35
N GLY A 342 -7.70 12.12 -18.51
CA GLY A 342 -6.39 11.48 -18.46
C GLY A 342 -5.84 11.45 -17.03
N GLN A 343 -4.52 11.50 -16.91
CA GLN A 343 -3.82 11.52 -15.63
C GLN A 343 -4.14 12.80 -14.83
N LEU A 344 -4.64 12.62 -13.62
CA LEU A 344 -4.92 13.65 -12.62
C LEU A 344 -3.93 13.50 -11.46
N SER A 345 -3.07 14.48 -11.25
CA SER A 345 -2.09 14.48 -10.16
C SER A 345 -2.53 15.43 -9.05
N TYR A 346 -2.70 14.89 -7.86
CA TYR A 346 -2.95 15.64 -6.64
C TYR A 346 -1.64 16.18 -6.10
N MET A 347 -1.63 17.48 -5.83
CA MET A 347 -0.44 18.20 -5.43
C MET A 347 -0.71 19.11 -4.25
N ARG A 348 0.20 19.08 -3.27
CA ARG A 348 0.27 20.01 -2.15
C ARG A 348 1.13 21.21 -2.53
N VAL A 349 0.59 22.42 -2.47
CA VAL A 349 1.39 23.65 -2.69
C VAL A 349 2.01 24.11 -1.38
N TYR A 350 3.35 24.14 -1.32
CA TYR A 350 4.08 24.59 -0.13
C TYR A 350 4.53 26.04 -0.20
N LYS A 351 4.83 26.56 -1.39
CA LYS A 351 5.28 27.94 -1.58
C LYS A 351 4.78 28.49 -2.90
N GLY A 352 4.34 29.74 -2.89
CA GLY A 352 3.98 30.46 -4.11
C GLY A 352 2.58 30.16 -4.64
N GLN A 353 2.36 30.48 -5.92
CA GLN A 353 1.05 30.34 -6.56
C GLN A 353 1.20 29.79 -7.97
N LEU A 354 0.33 28.85 -8.35
CA LEU A 354 0.32 28.24 -9.67
C LEU A 354 -0.92 28.71 -10.45
N LYS A 355 -0.72 29.18 -11.69
CA LYS A 355 -1.81 29.61 -12.59
C LYS A 355 -2.07 28.53 -13.63
N SER A 356 -3.32 28.36 -14.05
CA SER A 356 -3.62 27.44 -15.14
C SER A 356 -2.93 27.90 -16.44
N GLY A 357 -2.35 26.96 -17.18
CA GLY A 357 -1.57 27.18 -18.40
C GLY A 357 -0.09 27.47 -18.16
N SER A 358 0.37 27.56 -16.90
CA SER A 358 1.78 27.77 -16.61
C SER A 358 2.63 26.52 -16.89
N THR A 359 3.93 26.73 -17.02
CA THR A 359 4.94 25.67 -17.14
C THR A 359 5.55 25.36 -15.77
N VAL A 360 5.86 24.09 -15.49
CA VAL A 360 6.53 23.65 -14.25
C VAL A 360 7.70 22.74 -14.58
N ASP A 361 8.72 22.78 -13.73
CA ASP A 361 9.91 21.95 -13.81
C ASP A 361 9.80 20.82 -12.78
N ASN A 362 9.90 19.57 -13.21
CA ASN A 362 9.97 18.40 -12.34
C ASN A 362 11.43 18.16 -11.92
N LEU A 363 11.72 18.32 -10.63
CA LEU A 363 13.08 18.24 -10.11
C LEU A 363 13.65 16.83 -10.11
N ASN A 364 12.80 15.84 -9.87
CA ASN A 364 13.21 14.45 -9.73
C ASN A 364 13.61 13.85 -11.07
N ARG A 365 13.02 14.35 -12.17
CA ARG A 365 13.20 13.82 -13.54
C ARG A 365 13.92 14.75 -14.49
N GLU A 366 14.20 15.98 -14.06
CA GLU A 366 14.81 17.03 -14.88
C GLU A 366 14.02 17.34 -16.18
N THR A 367 12.68 17.22 -16.12
CA THR A 367 11.78 17.45 -17.26
C THR A 367 10.92 18.69 -17.05
N GLN A 368 10.53 19.34 -18.16
CA GLN A 368 9.58 20.46 -18.15
C GLN A 368 8.21 20.02 -18.61
N GLU A 369 7.17 20.38 -17.86
CA GLU A 369 5.78 20.08 -18.18
C GLU A 369 4.97 21.35 -18.41
N THR A 370 4.10 21.34 -19.42
CA THR A 370 3.39 22.54 -19.91
C THR A 370 1.91 22.24 -20.16
N GLY A 371 1.07 23.28 -20.26
CA GLY A 371 -0.35 23.12 -20.60
C GLY A 371 -1.24 22.69 -19.42
N LEU A 372 -0.86 23.05 -18.19
CA LEU A 372 -1.52 22.58 -16.98
C LEU A 372 -2.93 23.12 -16.80
N LYS A 373 -3.87 22.23 -16.50
CA LYS A 373 -5.22 22.59 -16.05
C LYS A 373 -5.35 22.33 -14.56
N LEU A 374 -5.76 23.35 -13.80
CA LEU A 374 -5.87 23.28 -12.35
C LEU A 374 -7.33 23.10 -11.93
N PHE A 375 -7.53 22.21 -10.97
CA PHE A 375 -8.82 21.92 -10.36
C PHE A 375 -8.68 21.91 -8.84
N THR A 376 -9.75 22.26 -8.15
CA THR A 376 -9.88 22.05 -6.71
C THR A 376 -10.82 20.86 -6.49
N PRO A 377 -10.44 19.87 -5.66
CA PRO A 377 -11.31 18.75 -5.37
C PRO A 377 -12.48 19.22 -4.50
N PHE A 378 -13.71 19.01 -4.96
CA PHE A 378 -14.92 19.38 -4.22
C PHE A 378 -15.92 18.22 -4.29
N SER A 379 -15.93 17.38 -3.25
CA SER A 379 -16.69 16.12 -3.25
C SER A 379 -16.27 15.26 -4.46
N ASP A 380 -17.23 14.92 -5.33
CA ASP A 380 -17.07 14.00 -6.47
C ASP A 380 -16.79 14.77 -7.77
N ASP A 381 -16.80 16.11 -7.74
CA ASP A 381 -16.56 16.95 -8.91
C ASP A 381 -15.28 17.78 -8.76
N PHE A 382 -14.68 18.09 -9.90
CA PHE A 382 -13.47 18.86 -10.01
C PHE A 382 -13.81 20.25 -10.55
N GLN A 383 -13.85 21.22 -9.63
CA GLN A 383 -14.09 22.60 -10.01
C GLN A 383 -12.82 23.22 -10.59
N ALA A 384 -12.89 23.70 -11.85
CA ALA A 384 -11.76 24.37 -12.48
C ALA A 384 -11.40 25.64 -11.70
N SER A 385 -10.13 25.77 -11.33
CA SER A 385 -9.61 26.94 -10.65
C SER A 385 -8.57 27.65 -11.53
N PRO A 386 -8.66 28.98 -11.73
CA PRO A 386 -7.67 29.70 -12.52
C PRO A 386 -6.31 29.80 -11.81
N ILE A 387 -6.31 29.73 -10.47
CA ILE A 387 -5.12 29.88 -9.62
C ILE A 387 -5.24 28.98 -8.39
N VAL A 388 -4.12 28.42 -7.94
CA VAL A 388 -4.02 27.77 -6.63
C VAL A 388 -2.90 28.42 -5.84
N THR A 389 -3.20 28.75 -4.59
CA THR A 389 -2.29 29.43 -3.68
C THR A 389 -1.63 28.46 -2.71
N GLU A 390 -0.56 28.92 -2.07
CA GLU A 390 0.13 28.27 -0.97
C GLU A 390 -0.82 27.68 0.09
N GLY A 391 -0.41 26.56 0.68
CA GLY A 391 -1.15 25.90 1.75
C GLY A 391 -2.43 25.19 1.31
N ASN A 392 -2.70 25.06 0.01
CA ASN A 392 -3.85 24.32 -0.53
C ASN A 392 -3.45 23.03 -1.25
N ILE A 393 -4.44 22.19 -1.50
CA ILE A 393 -4.33 20.99 -2.33
C ILE A 393 -4.97 21.29 -3.70
N ALA A 394 -4.25 20.98 -4.76
CA ALA A 394 -4.68 21.12 -6.15
C ALA A 394 -4.76 19.76 -6.83
N VAL A 395 -5.60 19.66 -7.85
CA VAL A 395 -5.57 18.58 -8.83
C VAL A 395 -5.12 19.16 -10.17
N ILE A 396 -4.08 18.59 -10.75
CA ILE A 396 -3.48 19.02 -12.01
C ILE A 396 -3.76 17.98 -13.08
N SER A 397 -4.21 18.42 -14.25
CA SER A 397 -4.26 17.60 -15.47
C SER A 397 -3.23 18.12 -16.47
N GLY A 398 -2.63 17.20 -17.24
CA GLY A 398 -1.67 17.49 -18.32
C GLY A 398 -0.21 17.13 -18.00
N LEU A 399 0.06 16.65 -16.79
CA LEU A 399 1.36 16.06 -16.41
C LEU A 399 1.43 14.65 -17.00
N LYS A 400 2.51 14.32 -17.72
CA LYS A 400 2.71 13.05 -18.41
C LYS A 400 3.81 12.22 -17.75
N ASP A 401 4.90 12.89 -17.39
CA ASP A 401 6.09 12.26 -16.84
C ASP A 401 6.15 12.39 -15.33
N THR A 402 5.19 13.01 -14.66
CA THR A 402 5.24 13.18 -13.20
C THR A 402 4.64 11.97 -12.49
N VAL A 403 5.34 11.47 -11.46
CA VAL A 403 4.86 10.38 -10.58
C VAL A 403 4.64 10.85 -9.14
N THR A 404 4.00 10.00 -8.35
CA THR A 404 3.81 10.21 -6.91
C THR A 404 5.16 10.33 -6.21
N GLY A 405 5.34 11.39 -5.43
CA GLY A 405 6.58 11.73 -4.74
C GLY A 405 7.44 12.79 -5.43
N ASP A 406 7.11 13.17 -6.67
CA ASP A 406 7.88 14.18 -7.42
C ASP A 406 7.63 15.60 -6.92
N THR A 407 8.69 16.42 -6.94
CA THR A 407 8.65 17.85 -6.62
C THR A 407 8.54 18.69 -7.88
N LEU A 408 7.50 19.52 -7.96
CA LEU A 408 7.25 20.46 -9.03
C LEU A 408 7.65 21.88 -8.61
N THR A 409 8.39 22.60 -9.46
CA THR A 409 8.80 23.98 -9.17
C THR A 409 8.63 24.92 -10.35
N GLN A 410 8.75 26.23 -10.09
CA GLN A 410 8.91 27.25 -11.13
C GLN A 410 10.12 28.14 -10.81
N GLY A 411 11.14 28.11 -11.67
CA GLY A 411 12.33 28.98 -11.56
C GLY A 411 13.62 28.30 -12.03
N LYS A 412 14.69 29.08 -12.24
CA LYS A 412 16.01 28.52 -12.58
C LYS A 412 16.56 27.74 -11.38
N LEU A 413 16.73 26.44 -11.58
CA LEU A 413 17.33 25.54 -10.61
C LEU A 413 18.85 25.63 -10.64
N THR A 414 19.45 25.87 -9.48
CA THR A 414 20.86 25.57 -9.21
C THR A 414 20.96 24.13 -8.73
N SER A 415 22.04 23.43 -9.11
CA SER A 415 22.35 22.02 -8.81
C SER A 415 22.40 21.62 -7.32
N SER A 416 22.05 22.55 -6.42
CA SER A 416 22.02 22.42 -4.97
C SER A 416 20.60 22.51 -4.38
N SER A 417 19.54 22.40 -5.21
CA SER A 417 18.16 22.48 -4.73
C SER A 417 17.77 21.25 -3.91
N ILE A 418 17.34 21.48 -2.68
CA ILE A 418 16.82 20.45 -1.76
C ILE A 418 15.59 19.81 -2.41
N LEU A 419 15.65 18.51 -2.71
CA LEU A 419 14.47 17.73 -3.08
C LEU A 419 13.60 17.55 -1.85
N LEU A 420 12.29 17.73 -2.00
CA LEU A 420 11.39 17.27 -0.95
C LEU A 420 11.55 15.75 -0.87
N THR A 421 11.86 15.24 0.31
CA THR A 421 12.03 13.81 0.53
C THR A 421 10.78 13.08 0.03
N GLY A 422 11.00 12.20 -0.96
CA GLY A 422 9.99 11.32 -1.50
C GLY A 422 9.53 10.29 -0.47
N ILE A 423 8.66 9.39 -0.90
CA ILE A 423 8.10 8.35 -0.03
C ILE A 423 8.93 7.09 -0.22
N GLU A 424 9.35 6.49 0.88
CA GLU A 424 10.01 5.19 0.87
C GLU A 424 8.98 4.13 0.47
N LEU A 425 9.22 3.46 -0.64
CA LEU A 425 8.35 2.40 -1.11
C LEU A 425 8.66 1.13 -0.31
N PRO A 426 7.69 0.54 0.41
CA PRO A 426 7.91 -0.74 1.05
C PRO A 426 8.07 -1.84 -0.01
N ASP A 427 8.79 -2.90 0.34
CA ASP A 427 8.93 -4.03 -0.56
C ASP A 427 7.63 -4.86 -0.62
N PRO A 428 7.25 -5.32 -1.83
CA PRO A 428 6.07 -6.16 -1.99
C PRO A 428 6.30 -7.52 -1.33
N VAL A 429 5.24 -8.05 -0.70
CA VAL A 429 5.28 -9.31 0.06
C VAL A 429 4.42 -10.40 -0.55
N PHE A 430 3.58 -10.06 -1.52
CA PHE A 430 2.68 -10.99 -2.20
C PHE A 430 2.94 -10.95 -3.70
N PHE A 431 2.98 -12.12 -4.33
CA PHE A 431 3.33 -12.28 -5.73
C PHE A 431 2.34 -13.21 -6.41
N CYS A 432 1.86 -12.84 -7.60
CA CYS A 432 0.99 -13.69 -8.41
C CYS A 432 1.26 -13.53 -9.90
N SER A 433 0.95 -14.57 -10.68
CA SER A 433 0.91 -14.45 -12.14
C SER A 433 -0.43 -13.84 -12.57
N VAL A 434 -0.38 -12.95 -13.57
CA VAL A 434 -1.57 -12.32 -14.15
C VAL A 434 -1.52 -12.46 -15.67
N GLU A 435 -2.60 -12.99 -16.23
CA GLU A 435 -2.72 -13.26 -17.66
C GLU A 435 -3.93 -12.53 -18.27
N PRO A 436 -3.78 -11.94 -19.47
CA PRO A 436 -4.87 -11.26 -20.15
C PRO A 436 -5.95 -12.26 -20.58
N PRO A 437 -7.24 -11.85 -20.67
CA PRO A 437 -8.33 -12.74 -21.04
C PRO A 437 -8.20 -13.32 -22.46
N SER A 438 -7.53 -12.59 -23.35
CA SER A 438 -7.33 -13.01 -24.75
C SER A 438 -6.07 -12.35 -25.34
N THR A 439 -5.57 -12.91 -26.44
CA THR A 439 -4.47 -12.31 -27.21
C THR A 439 -4.83 -10.94 -27.80
N ALA A 440 -6.11 -10.71 -28.12
CA ALA A 440 -6.59 -9.41 -28.63
C ALA A 440 -6.54 -8.31 -27.55
N SER A 441 -6.63 -8.68 -26.27
CA SER A 441 -6.62 -7.72 -25.15
C SER A 441 -5.23 -7.34 -24.65
N ILE A 442 -4.14 -7.91 -25.19
CA ILE A 442 -2.76 -7.68 -24.69
C ILE A 442 -2.44 -6.17 -24.64
N HIS A 443 -2.70 -5.42 -25.71
CA HIS A 443 -2.42 -3.98 -25.72
C HIS A 443 -3.23 -3.17 -24.70
N ALA A 444 -4.49 -3.56 -24.48
CA ALA A 444 -5.35 -2.90 -23.49
C ALA A 444 -4.91 -3.25 -22.06
N PHE A 445 -4.49 -4.50 -21.85
CA PHE A 445 -3.93 -5.00 -20.61
C PHE A 445 -2.62 -4.31 -20.24
N ASP A 446 -1.65 -4.25 -21.17
CA ASP A 446 -0.37 -3.56 -20.94
C ASP A 446 -0.56 -2.08 -20.60
N ARG A 447 -1.54 -1.42 -21.22
CA ARG A 447 -1.89 -0.04 -20.90
C ARG A 447 -2.49 0.06 -19.50
N ALA A 448 -3.46 -0.80 -19.15
CA ALA A 448 -4.11 -0.79 -17.84
C ALA A 448 -3.10 -1.07 -16.71
N LEU A 449 -2.17 -2.01 -16.92
CA LEU A 449 -1.08 -2.28 -15.97
C LEU A 449 -0.21 -1.04 -15.74
N LYS A 450 0.21 -0.36 -16.81
CA LYS A 450 1.03 0.85 -16.70
C LYS A 450 0.30 1.97 -15.96
N GLU A 451 -0.98 2.18 -16.28
CA GLU A 451 -1.80 3.21 -15.63
C GLU A 451 -1.97 2.90 -14.13
N LEU A 452 -2.26 1.65 -13.76
CA LEU A 452 -2.41 1.23 -12.35
C LEU A 452 -1.10 1.29 -11.54
N VAL A 453 0.03 0.92 -12.14
CA VAL A 453 1.36 1.02 -11.48
C VAL A 453 1.76 2.48 -11.23
N VAL A 454 1.41 3.39 -12.13
CA VAL A 454 1.67 4.82 -11.93
C VAL A 454 0.79 5.40 -10.81
N GLU A 455 -0.46 4.94 -10.69
CA GLU A 455 -1.34 5.33 -9.58
C GLU A 455 -0.85 4.76 -8.24
N ASP A 456 -0.47 3.49 -8.22
CA ASP A 456 0.06 2.83 -7.04
C ASP A 456 1.45 2.24 -7.24
N PRO A 457 2.50 3.04 -6.96
CA PRO A 457 3.88 2.57 -6.88
C PRO A 457 4.18 1.36 -5.98
N SER A 458 3.29 0.96 -5.04
CA SER A 458 3.49 -0.28 -4.27
C SER A 458 3.18 -1.53 -5.09
N LEU A 459 2.45 -1.38 -6.19
CA LEU A 459 2.21 -2.42 -7.16
C LEU A 459 3.37 -2.42 -8.18
N LYS A 460 4.11 -3.52 -8.25
CA LYS A 460 5.14 -3.71 -9.27
C LYS A 460 4.69 -4.75 -10.26
N THR A 461 5.03 -4.55 -11.53
CA THR A 461 4.78 -5.52 -12.60
C THR A 461 6.10 -5.88 -13.26
N ARG A 462 6.40 -7.16 -13.32
CA ARG A 462 7.60 -7.68 -13.99
C ARG A 462 7.18 -8.74 -15.01
N TYR A 463 7.74 -8.66 -16.22
CA TYR A 463 7.65 -9.77 -17.17
C TYR A 463 8.79 -10.74 -16.91
N ASP A 464 8.47 -12.01 -16.68
CA ASP A 464 9.47 -13.06 -16.56
C ASP A 464 9.66 -13.77 -17.89
N ALA A 465 10.85 -13.62 -18.47
CA ALA A 465 11.18 -14.21 -19.77
C ALA A 465 11.37 -15.74 -19.71
N GLU A 466 11.61 -16.31 -18.53
CA GLU A 466 11.79 -17.77 -18.38
C GLU A 466 10.44 -18.50 -18.36
N THR A 467 9.47 -17.99 -17.59
CA THR A 467 8.10 -18.54 -17.53
C THR A 467 7.17 -17.98 -18.59
N GLY A 468 7.51 -16.85 -19.20
CA GLY A 468 6.66 -16.12 -20.16
C GLY A 468 5.47 -15.43 -19.50
N GLN A 469 5.43 -15.35 -18.17
CA GLN A 469 4.31 -14.79 -17.41
C GLN A 469 4.56 -13.34 -17.01
N THR A 470 3.47 -12.57 -16.86
CA THR A 470 3.53 -11.28 -16.18
C THR A 470 3.29 -11.51 -14.69
N ILE A 471 4.27 -11.18 -13.87
CA ILE A 471 4.23 -11.26 -12.43
C ILE A 471 3.80 -9.90 -11.88
N VAL A 472 2.81 -9.93 -11.01
CA VAL A 472 2.35 -8.77 -10.23
C VAL A 472 2.79 -8.97 -8.79
N GLU A 473 3.45 -7.95 -8.25
CA GLU A 473 3.95 -7.89 -6.89
C GLU A 473 3.16 -6.82 -6.14
N GLY A 474 2.62 -7.16 -4.97
CA GLY A 474 1.79 -6.28 -4.17
C GLY A 474 2.00 -6.47 -2.67
N MET A 475 1.27 -5.66 -1.91
CA MET A 475 1.41 -5.57 -0.44
C MET A 475 0.68 -6.67 0.33
N GLY A 476 -0.22 -7.41 -0.32
CA GLY A 476 -1.04 -8.43 0.33
C GLY A 476 -2.10 -9.00 -0.61
N GLU A 477 -2.83 -10.02 -0.14
CA GLU A 477 -3.87 -10.70 -0.92
C GLU A 477 -5.03 -9.75 -1.25
N LEU A 478 -5.48 -8.94 -0.28
CA LEU A 478 -6.54 -7.96 -0.51
C LEU A 478 -6.12 -6.92 -1.55
N HIS A 479 -4.85 -6.47 -1.53
CA HIS A 479 -4.34 -5.52 -2.52
C HIS A 479 -4.46 -6.10 -3.94
N ILE A 480 -4.03 -7.35 -4.14
CA ILE A 480 -4.14 -8.02 -5.44
C ILE A 480 -5.59 -8.28 -5.86
N GLU A 481 -6.46 -8.62 -4.92
CA GLU A 481 -7.89 -8.79 -5.19
C GLU A 481 -8.55 -7.49 -5.65
N VAL A 482 -8.27 -6.38 -4.96
CA VAL A 482 -8.72 -5.04 -5.35
C VAL A 482 -8.17 -4.69 -6.73
N PHE A 483 -6.89 -4.97 -7.00
CA PHE A 483 -6.29 -4.75 -8.31
C PHE A 483 -6.99 -5.52 -9.44
N LYS A 484 -7.34 -6.79 -9.24
CA LYS A 484 -8.13 -7.58 -10.21
C LYS A 484 -9.51 -6.98 -10.44
N GLU A 485 -10.21 -6.60 -9.37
CA GLU A 485 -11.54 -5.99 -9.46
C GLU A 485 -11.47 -4.66 -10.22
N ARG A 486 -10.43 -3.85 -10.01
CA ARG A 486 -10.20 -2.61 -10.77
C ARG A 486 -10.00 -2.89 -12.25
N LEU A 487 -9.18 -3.89 -12.61
CA LEU A 487 -9.03 -4.32 -14.01
C LEU A 487 -10.36 -4.73 -14.65
N LEU A 488 -11.20 -5.45 -13.91
CA LEU A 488 -12.51 -5.89 -14.39
C LEU A 488 -13.49 -4.72 -14.55
N ARG A 489 -13.67 -3.89 -13.51
CA ARG A 489 -14.71 -2.85 -13.47
C ARG A 489 -14.31 -1.58 -14.22
N GLU A 490 -13.06 -1.12 -14.08
CA GLU A 490 -12.59 0.12 -14.70
C GLU A 490 -12.22 -0.10 -16.17
N TYR A 491 -11.53 -1.20 -16.47
CA TYR A 491 -10.98 -1.47 -17.81
C TYR A 491 -11.76 -2.53 -18.60
N GLY A 492 -12.71 -3.25 -17.97
CA GLY A 492 -13.46 -4.32 -18.63
C GLY A 492 -12.63 -5.58 -18.88
N LEU A 493 -11.50 -5.74 -18.19
CA LEU A 493 -10.55 -6.83 -18.39
C LEU A 493 -10.73 -7.89 -17.30
N ASN A 494 -11.36 -9.01 -17.64
CA ASN A 494 -11.44 -10.15 -16.74
C ASN A 494 -10.14 -10.97 -16.80
N VAL A 495 -9.17 -10.61 -15.97
CA VAL A 495 -7.85 -11.24 -15.95
C VAL A 495 -7.83 -12.53 -15.13
N PHE A 496 -7.02 -13.49 -15.57
CA PHE A 496 -6.77 -14.70 -14.82
C PHE A 496 -5.59 -14.46 -13.86
N MET A 497 -5.79 -14.76 -12.59
CA MET A 497 -4.73 -14.71 -11.58
C MET A 497 -4.45 -16.12 -11.09
N GLY A 498 -3.17 -16.48 -11.05
CA GLY A 498 -2.71 -17.80 -10.62
C GLY A 498 -1.52 -17.70 -9.66
N PRO A 499 -1.16 -18.83 -9.03
CA PRO A 499 0.10 -18.91 -8.31
C PRO A 499 1.28 -18.65 -9.25
N LEU A 500 2.42 -18.26 -8.70
CA LEU A 500 3.66 -18.18 -9.47
C LEU A 500 4.02 -19.56 -10.01
N GLN A 501 4.38 -19.62 -11.29
CA GLN A 501 5.07 -20.79 -11.81
C GLN A 501 6.51 -20.77 -11.31
N VAL A 502 6.91 -21.86 -10.67
CA VAL A 502 8.29 -22.02 -10.20
C VAL A 502 9.12 -22.47 -11.40
N GLY A 503 10.12 -21.66 -11.76
CA GLY A 503 11.12 -22.01 -12.77
C GLY A 503 12.10 -23.05 -12.24
N TYR A 504 11.64 -24.29 -12.04
CA TYR A 504 12.49 -25.44 -11.73
C TYR A 504 13.51 -25.64 -12.85
N ARG A 505 14.65 -26.24 -12.51
CA ARG A 505 15.66 -26.64 -13.49
C ARG A 505 16.06 -28.08 -13.24
N GLU A 506 16.59 -28.72 -14.27
CA GLU A 506 17.09 -30.08 -14.18
C GLU A 506 18.61 -30.06 -14.20
N VAL A 507 19.25 -30.89 -13.37
CA VAL A 507 20.71 -31.09 -13.37
C VAL A 507 21.00 -32.58 -13.37
N ILE A 508 22.25 -32.94 -13.64
CA ILE A 508 22.69 -34.34 -13.71
C ILE A 508 23.66 -34.63 -12.55
N ASP A 509 23.61 -35.84 -12.00
CA ASP A 509 24.53 -36.27 -10.94
C ASP A 509 25.82 -36.90 -11.49
N ALA A 510 25.70 -37.71 -12.55
CA ALA A 510 26.82 -38.49 -13.08
C ALA A 510 27.18 -38.12 -14.52
N PRO A 511 28.47 -38.16 -14.90
CA PRO A 511 28.84 -37.99 -16.30
C PRO A 511 28.36 -39.18 -17.14
N ALA A 512 27.85 -38.91 -18.34
CA ALA A 512 27.37 -39.92 -19.27
C ALA A 512 27.94 -39.70 -20.67
N THR A 513 28.38 -40.77 -21.33
CA THR A 513 28.84 -40.73 -22.73
C THR A 513 27.94 -41.63 -23.55
N GLU A 514 27.28 -41.05 -24.55
CA GLU A 514 26.34 -41.77 -25.41
C GLU A 514 26.61 -41.49 -26.87
N SER A 515 26.07 -42.35 -27.73
CA SER A 515 26.12 -42.17 -29.18
C SER A 515 24.73 -42.28 -29.80
N ALA A 516 24.46 -41.45 -30.80
CA ALA A 516 23.27 -41.54 -31.62
C ALA A 516 23.65 -41.74 -33.09
N HIS A 517 22.73 -42.34 -33.85
CA HIS A 517 22.85 -42.52 -35.30
C HIS A 517 21.49 -42.24 -35.93
N VAL A 518 21.44 -41.25 -36.82
CA VAL A 518 20.22 -40.87 -37.53
C VAL A 518 20.46 -41.04 -39.02
N GLU A 519 19.56 -41.75 -39.69
CA GLU A 519 19.52 -41.86 -41.14
C GLU A 519 18.24 -41.23 -41.68
N ASP A 520 18.37 -40.38 -42.70
CA ASP A 520 17.23 -39.75 -43.34
C ASP A 520 17.38 -39.71 -44.87
N GLN A 521 16.24 -39.69 -45.57
CA GLN A 521 16.15 -39.65 -47.03
C GLN A 521 15.58 -38.29 -47.46
N PHE A 522 16.43 -37.44 -48.05
CA PHE A 522 16.02 -36.11 -48.51
C PHE A 522 15.82 -36.07 -50.04
N GLY A 523 14.58 -35.83 -50.47
CA GLY A 523 14.20 -35.57 -51.87
C GLY A 523 13.86 -36.82 -52.71
N ASP A 524 13.55 -36.59 -54.00
CA ASP A 524 13.20 -37.64 -55.00
C ASP A 524 14.39 -38.54 -55.39
N GLN A 525 15.61 -38.21 -54.95
CA GLN A 525 16.82 -38.99 -55.21
C GLN A 525 17.25 -39.77 -53.96
N LYS A 526 17.38 -41.09 -54.10
CA LYS A 526 17.67 -42.11 -53.08
C LYS A 526 19.07 -42.01 -52.41
N PHE A 527 19.57 -40.83 -52.06
CA PHE A 527 20.79 -40.72 -51.26
C PHE A 527 20.44 -40.73 -49.77
N LYS A 528 20.66 -41.87 -49.12
CA LYS A 528 20.58 -41.99 -47.66
C LYS A 528 21.71 -41.18 -47.03
N GLN A 529 21.37 -40.11 -46.31
CA GLN A 529 22.32 -39.39 -45.48
C GLN A 529 22.24 -39.96 -44.08
N SER A 530 23.39 -40.15 -43.45
CA SER A 530 23.52 -40.71 -42.12
C SER A 530 24.53 -39.90 -41.32
N CYS A 531 24.22 -39.69 -40.05
CA CYS A 531 25.06 -38.96 -39.11
C CYS A 531 25.12 -39.75 -37.82
N SER A 532 26.32 -39.97 -37.28
CA SER A 532 26.51 -40.48 -35.94
C SER A 532 27.40 -39.55 -35.12
N ILE A 533 26.91 -39.20 -33.92
CA ILE A 533 27.56 -38.29 -32.99
C ILE A 533 27.73 -39.01 -31.65
N THR A 534 28.91 -38.86 -31.05
CA THR A 534 29.19 -39.28 -29.67
C THR A 534 29.43 -38.03 -28.82
N LEU A 535 28.63 -37.87 -27.76
CA LEU A 535 28.71 -36.74 -26.84
C LEU A 535 28.94 -37.25 -25.42
N ARG A 536 29.74 -36.51 -24.65
CA ARG A 536 29.93 -36.71 -23.21
C ARG A 536 29.35 -35.51 -22.46
N LEU A 537 28.46 -35.79 -21.52
CA LEU A 537 27.88 -34.82 -20.60
C LEU A 537 28.57 -34.95 -19.25
N GLU A 538 28.92 -33.82 -18.63
CA GLU A 538 29.53 -33.77 -17.30
C GLU A 538 28.84 -32.69 -16.44
N PRO A 539 28.57 -32.98 -15.15
CA PRO A 539 28.04 -31.98 -14.22
C PRO A 539 29.09 -30.90 -13.93
N THR A 540 28.60 -29.69 -13.63
CA THR A 540 29.42 -28.53 -13.24
C THR A 540 28.82 -27.86 -12.01
N GLU A 541 29.66 -27.29 -11.15
CA GLU A 541 29.21 -26.73 -9.86
C GLU A 541 28.60 -25.33 -9.95
N LYS A 542 28.77 -24.63 -11.07
CA LYS A 542 28.30 -23.24 -11.23
C LYS A 542 26.97 -23.20 -11.95
N ASP A 543 26.01 -22.41 -11.44
CA ASP A 543 24.73 -22.08 -12.10
C ASP A 543 24.95 -21.41 -13.45
N THR A 544 25.32 -22.21 -14.45
CA THR A 544 25.80 -21.75 -15.74
C THR A 544 24.93 -22.33 -16.83
N LYS A 545 24.38 -21.43 -17.65
CA LYS A 545 23.70 -21.80 -18.90
C LYS A 545 24.73 -22.35 -19.88
N PHE A 546 24.31 -23.36 -20.65
CA PHE A 546 25.13 -23.92 -21.72
C PHE A 546 25.62 -22.83 -22.65
N THR A 547 26.94 -22.65 -22.72
CA THR A 547 27.56 -21.53 -23.44
C THR A 547 28.08 -21.96 -24.81
N LYS A 548 28.80 -23.09 -24.86
CA LYS A 548 29.36 -23.64 -26.11
C LYS A 548 29.57 -25.14 -26.00
N LEU A 549 29.54 -25.81 -27.15
CA LEU A 549 29.98 -27.20 -27.29
C LEU A 549 31.51 -27.23 -27.27
N GLU A 550 32.12 -27.95 -26.32
CA GLU A 550 33.57 -28.18 -26.32
C GLU A 550 33.91 -29.33 -27.26
N VAL A 551 35.03 -29.20 -27.97
CA VAL A 551 35.52 -30.23 -28.88
C VAL A 551 36.67 -30.95 -28.17
N ASP A 552 36.42 -32.20 -27.76
CA ASP A 552 37.37 -33.05 -27.05
C ASP A 552 37.32 -34.46 -27.69
N LEU A 553 37.89 -34.54 -28.89
CA LEU A 553 37.83 -35.71 -29.76
C LEU A 553 38.69 -36.84 -29.19
N ASP A 554 38.14 -38.04 -29.11
CA ASP A 554 38.88 -39.22 -28.67
C ASP A 554 39.96 -39.61 -29.71
N GLU A 555 41.02 -40.30 -29.28
CA GLU A 555 42.08 -40.77 -30.19
C GLU A 555 41.54 -41.71 -31.30
N SER A 556 40.40 -42.35 -31.06
CA SER A 556 39.66 -43.22 -31.98
C SER A 556 38.68 -42.47 -32.89
N ALA A 557 38.59 -41.14 -32.81
CA ALA A 557 37.67 -40.35 -33.61
C ALA A 557 38.00 -40.45 -35.11
N THR A 558 36.96 -40.61 -35.92
CA THR A 558 37.10 -40.88 -37.37
C THR A 558 37.56 -39.64 -38.15
N GLN A 559 37.36 -38.45 -37.59
CA GLN A 559 37.83 -37.17 -38.14
C GLN A 559 38.66 -36.43 -37.10
N LYS A 560 39.89 -36.03 -37.46
CA LYS A 560 40.78 -35.21 -36.60
C LYS A 560 40.39 -33.72 -36.54
N TYR A 561 39.49 -33.28 -37.43
CA TYR A 561 39.02 -31.90 -37.50
C TYR A 561 37.53 -31.88 -37.88
N VAL A 562 36.73 -31.14 -37.11
CA VAL A 562 35.30 -30.95 -37.35
C VAL A 562 35.07 -29.60 -38.03
N ARG A 563 34.30 -29.60 -39.13
CA ARG A 563 33.94 -28.36 -39.84
C ARG A 563 33.13 -27.42 -38.94
N ALA A 564 33.41 -26.11 -39.03
CA ALA A 564 32.71 -25.09 -38.24
C ALA A 564 31.18 -25.11 -38.44
N ASP A 565 30.71 -25.35 -39.67
CA ASP A 565 29.27 -25.44 -39.99
C ASP A 565 28.59 -26.60 -39.25
N TRP A 566 29.28 -27.74 -39.14
CA TRP A 566 28.77 -28.94 -38.46
C TRP A 566 28.79 -28.77 -36.95
N LEU A 567 29.83 -28.13 -36.42
CA LEU A 567 29.91 -27.78 -35.00
C LEU A 567 28.79 -26.81 -34.60
N LYS A 568 28.48 -25.82 -35.45
CA LYS A 568 27.37 -24.89 -35.22
C LYS A 568 26.02 -25.62 -35.19
N ALA A 569 25.77 -26.50 -36.16
CA ALA A 569 24.56 -27.31 -36.23
C ALA A 569 24.41 -28.25 -35.03
N ALA A 570 25.50 -28.93 -34.64
CA ALA A 570 25.53 -29.78 -33.45
C ALA A 570 25.28 -28.96 -32.17
N SER A 571 25.90 -27.78 -32.04
CA SER A 571 25.69 -26.90 -30.90
C SER A 571 24.24 -26.39 -30.78
N GLU A 572 23.59 -26.10 -31.91
CA GLU A 572 22.16 -25.74 -31.94
C GLU A 572 21.28 -26.93 -31.53
N GLY A 573 21.60 -28.14 -31.99
CA GLY A 573 20.94 -29.38 -31.59
C GLY A 573 21.07 -29.69 -30.09
N VAL A 574 22.28 -29.54 -29.54
CA VAL A 574 22.56 -29.68 -28.10
C VAL A 574 21.77 -28.64 -27.30
N LYS A 575 21.80 -27.36 -27.72
CA LYS A 575 21.05 -26.29 -27.06
C LYS A 575 19.55 -26.59 -27.01
N ASN A 576 18.98 -27.09 -28.10
CA ASN A 576 17.56 -27.46 -28.16
C ASN A 576 17.21 -28.66 -27.28
N ALA A 577 18.10 -29.63 -27.13
CA ALA A 577 17.89 -30.77 -26.24
C ALA A 577 17.93 -30.36 -24.77
N LEU A 578 18.84 -29.47 -24.40
CA LEU A 578 18.95 -28.97 -23.02
C LEU A 578 17.78 -28.08 -22.60
N LEU A 579 16.91 -27.63 -23.51
CA LEU A 579 15.70 -26.90 -23.13
C LEU A 579 14.62 -27.81 -22.52
N ASN A 580 14.64 -29.12 -22.82
CA ASN A 580 13.65 -30.08 -22.34
C ASN A 580 14.34 -31.22 -21.61
N GLY A 581 14.40 -31.14 -20.28
CA GLY A 581 14.94 -32.19 -19.43
C GLY A 581 14.06 -33.46 -19.38
N PRO A 582 14.64 -34.61 -19.00
CA PRO A 582 13.94 -35.89 -18.97
C PRO A 582 12.91 -36.06 -17.83
N VAL A 583 12.96 -35.26 -16.76
CA VAL A 583 12.11 -35.46 -15.57
C VAL A 583 10.73 -34.80 -15.73
N LEU A 584 10.69 -33.48 -15.90
CA LEU A 584 9.44 -32.70 -16.06
C LEU A 584 9.44 -31.81 -17.31
N GLY A 585 10.54 -31.85 -18.09
CA GLY A 585 10.71 -31.04 -19.29
C GLY A 585 11.25 -29.65 -19.00
N PHE A 586 11.89 -29.43 -17.85
CA PHE A 586 12.47 -28.13 -17.51
C PHE A 586 13.86 -27.97 -18.14
N PRO A 587 14.36 -26.72 -18.30
CA PRO A 587 15.70 -26.48 -18.82
C PRO A 587 16.79 -27.15 -17.97
N VAL A 588 17.71 -27.82 -18.64
CA VAL A 588 18.86 -28.47 -18.02
C VAL A 588 19.99 -27.47 -17.86
N HIS A 589 20.43 -27.27 -16.61
CA HIS A 589 21.54 -26.39 -16.24
C HIS A 589 22.72 -27.18 -15.71
N ASN A 590 23.85 -26.50 -15.52
CA ASN A 590 25.03 -27.09 -14.87
C ASN A 590 25.63 -28.27 -15.63
N VAL A 591 25.49 -28.28 -16.96
CA VAL A 591 26.03 -29.34 -17.81
C VAL A 591 27.08 -28.78 -18.76
N LYS A 592 28.24 -29.41 -18.72
CA LYS A 592 29.28 -29.30 -19.75
C LYS A 592 29.06 -30.39 -20.79
N VAL A 593 29.04 -30.02 -22.07
CA VAL A 593 28.90 -30.98 -23.18
C VAL A 593 30.17 -30.96 -24.03
N SER A 594 30.77 -32.13 -24.19
CA SER A 594 31.99 -32.36 -24.96
C SER A 594 31.72 -33.30 -26.14
N LEU A 595 32.12 -32.88 -27.34
CA LEU A 595 32.04 -33.68 -28.56
C LEU A 595 33.22 -34.65 -28.64
N LYS A 596 32.92 -35.95 -28.63
CA LYS A 596 33.90 -37.05 -28.61
C LYS A 596 34.16 -37.63 -30.00
N ASN A 597 33.11 -37.80 -30.80
CA ASN A 597 33.22 -38.27 -32.17
C ASN A 597 32.07 -37.74 -33.04
N LEU A 598 32.34 -37.52 -34.32
CA LEU A 598 31.36 -37.07 -35.31
C LEU A 598 31.65 -37.75 -36.66
N THR A 599 30.68 -38.51 -37.15
CA THR A 599 30.75 -39.15 -38.47
C THR A 599 29.51 -38.80 -39.28
N ALA A 600 29.69 -38.45 -40.55
CA ALA A 600 28.61 -38.05 -41.43
C ALA A 600 28.86 -38.61 -42.83
N SER A 601 27.83 -39.12 -43.50
CA SER A 601 27.97 -39.73 -44.82
C SER A 601 27.95 -38.69 -45.94
N GLY A 602 29.04 -38.65 -46.71
CA GLY A 602 29.21 -37.71 -47.83
C GLY A 602 29.69 -36.30 -47.44
N GLY A 603 30.10 -35.51 -48.42
CA GLY A 603 30.71 -34.17 -48.21
C GLY A 603 29.72 -33.02 -47.94
N LYS A 604 28.42 -33.21 -48.23
CA LYS A 604 27.34 -32.22 -48.02
C LYS A 604 26.15 -32.87 -47.32
N VAL A 605 26.17 -32.84 -45.98
CA VAL A 605 25.05 -33.28 -45.13
C VAL A 605 24.21 -32.07 -44.72
N ASN A 606 22.89 -32.24 -44.67
CA ASN A 606 21.98 -31.21 -44.20
C ASN A 606 22.25 -30.89 -42.71
N PRO A 607 22.53 -29.61 -42.33
CA PRO A 607 22.72 -29.21 -40.94
C PRO A 607 21.60 -29.67 -39.99
N SER A 608 20.35 -29.74 -40.46
CA SER A 608 19.22 -30.21 -39.65
C SER A 608 19.36 -31.66 -39.19
N LEU A 609 20.01 -32.53 -39.98
CA LEU A 609 20.25 -33.93 -39.62
C LEU A 609 21.26 -34.04 -38.47
N ILE A 610 22.32 -33.21 -38.52
CA ILE A 610 23.34 -33.13 -37.48
C ILE A 610 22.74 -32.60 -36.17
N ALA A 611 21.90 -31.55 -36.25
CA ALA A 611 21.21 -31.01 -35.09
C ALA A 611 20.24 -32.04 -34.47
N ALA A 612 19.50 -32.80 -35.28
CA ALA A 612 18.61 -33.86 -34.81
C ALA A 612 19.38 -35.01 -34.13
N CYS A 613 20.50 -35.45 -34.72
CA CYS A 613 21.34 -36.49 -34.14
C CYS A 613 21.97 -36.04 -32.81
N ALA A 614 22.43 -34.78 -32.73
CA ALA A 614 22.92 -34.19 -31.49
C ALA A 614 21.82 -34.14 -30.41
N ASN A 615 20.59 -33.79 -30.79
CA ASN A 615 19.45 -33.73 -29.89
C ASN A 615 19.12 -35.12 -29.30
N GLU A 616 19.06 -36.15 -30.15
CA GLU A 616 18.81 -37.52 -29.72
C GLU A 616 19.92 -38.06 -28.80
N CYS A 617 21.18 -37.75 -29.13
CA CYS A 617 22.34 -38.14 -28.33
C CYS A 617 22.30 -37.54 -26.92
N VAL A 618 22.02 -36.23 -26.81
CA VAL A 618 21.88 -35.54 -25.52
C VAL A 618 20.71 -36.12 -24.74
N THR A 619 19.56 -36.36 -25.38
CA THR A 619 18.38 -36.92 -24.71
C THR A 619 18.64 -38.31 -24.13
N LYS A 620 19.40 -39.16 -24.84
CA LYS A 620 19.85 -40.47 -24.32
C LYS A 620 20.81 -40.32 -23.15
N ALA A 621 21.80 -39.43 -23.28
CA ALA A 621 22.77 -39.17 -22.23
C ALA A 621 22.12 -38.64 -20.95
N LEU A 622 21.16 -37.70 -21.06
CA LEU A 622 20.42 -37.14 -19.92
C LEU A 622 19.61 -38.20 -19.16
N LYS A 623 19.05 -39.20 -19.86
CA LYS A 623 18.36 -40.32 -19.22
C LYS A 623 19.31 -41.26 -18.50
N ALA A 624 20.52 -41.45 -19.01
CA ALA A 624 21.55 -42.30 -18.42
C ALA A 624 22.27 -41.64 -17.23
N SER A 625 22.35 -40.30 -17.19
CA SER A 625 23.11 -39.54 -16.19
C SER A 625 22.40 -39.35 -14.84
N GLY A 626 21.16 -39.82 -14.70
CA GLY A 626 20.36 -39.65 -13.47
C GLY A 626 20.03 -38.18 -13.20
N ALA A 627 19.09 -37.62 -13.96
CA ALA A 627 18.69 -36.22 -13.80
C ALA A 627 17.70 -36.02 -12.63
N HIS A 628 17.85 -34.90 -11.93
CA HIS A 628 17.01 -34.48 -10.80
C HIS A 628 16.71 -32.99 -10.84
N LEU A 629 15.73 -32.57 -10.03
CA LEU A 629 15.28 -31.20 -9.98
C LEU A 629 16.13 -30.36 -9.00
N ILE A 630 16.40 -29.13 -9.41
CA ILE A 630 16.81 -28.04 -8.53
C ILE A 630 15.70 -26.98 -8.51
N GLU A 631 15.50 -26.37 -7.35
CA GLU A 631 14.47 -25.36 -7.13
C GLU A 631 15.06 -24.03 -6.65
N PRO A 632 14.46 -22.89 -7.00
CA PRO A 632 14.91 -21.60 -6.51
C PRO A 632 14.57 -21.44 -5.02
N VAL A 633 15.57 -21.07 -4.23
CA VAL A 633 15.44 -20.80 -2.80
C VAL A 633 15.57 -19.31 -2.52
N MET A 634 14.64 -18.80 -1.72
CA MET A 634 14.58 -17.41 -1.31
C MET A 634 15.26 -17.23 0.04
N LEU A 635 16.06 -16.17 0.17
CA LEU A 635 16.46 -15.65 1.48
C LEU A 635 15.31 -14.78 1.99
N VAL A 636 14.64 -15.26 3.04
CA VAL A 636 13.53 -14.62 3.73
C VAL A 636 14.06 -13.99 5.02
N GLU A 637 13.87 -12.69 5.14
CA GLU A 637 14.18 -11.93 6.35
C GLU A 637 12.86 -11.47 6.98
N VAL A 638 12.64 -11.83 8.24
CA VAL A 638 11.46 -11.45 9.00
C VAL A 638 11.88 -10.58 10.17
N THR A 639 11.51 -9.31 10.13
CA THR A 639 11.76 -8.36 11.22
C THR A 639 10.50 -8.22 12.06
N VAL A 640 10.54 -8.73 13.28
CA VAL A 640 9.47 -8.59 14.27
C VAL A 640 9.82 -7.42 15.18
N ILE A 641 8.91 -6.45 15.33
CA ILE A 641 9.12 -5.28 16.19
C ILE A 641 8.19 -5.38 17.41
N ASP A 642 8.66 -4.93 18.58
CA ASP A 642 7.91 -4.74 19.83
C ASP A 642 7.95 -5.94 20.81
N GLU A 643 8.00 -5.66 22.12
CA GLU A 643 8.06 -6.68 23.20
C GLU A 643 6.82 -7.59 23.19
N ALA A 644 5.65 -7.05 22.85
CA ALA A 644 4.42 -7.84 22.72
C ALA A 644 4.49 -8.89 21.60
N ALA A 645 5.39 -8.71 20.63
CA ALA A 645 5.57 -9.60 19.49
C ALA A 645 6.60 -10.72 19.74
N GLU A 646 7.36 -10.69 20.85
CA GLU A 646 8.25 -11.79 21.24
C GLU A 646 7.49 -13.12 21.38
N ALA A 647 6.24 -13.08 21.87
CA ALA A 647 5.37 -14.25 21.95
C ALA A 647 5.09 -14.88 20.58
N GLY A 648 5.06 -14.07 19.51
CA GLY A 648 4.83 -14.51 18.14
C GLY A 648 6.06 -15.06 17.43
N VAL A 649 7.28 -14.78 17.92
CA VAL A 649 8.55 -15.21 17.31
C VAL A 649 8.62 -16.72 17.18
N ASN A 650 8.28 -17.46 18.25
CA ASN A 650 8.27 -18.92 18.22
C ASN A 650 7.28 -19.48 17.19
N SER A 651 6.11 -18.84 17.06
CA SER A 651 5.14 -19.22 16.04
C SER A 651 5.63 -18.94 14.63
N VAL A 652 6.31 -17.82 14.41
CA VAL A 652 6.95 -17.50 13.11
C VAL A 652 8.02 -18.52 12.76
N LEU A 653 8.88 -18.90 13.71
CA LEU A 653 9.90 -19.93 13.50
C LEU A 653 9.29 -21.30 13.16
N GLN A 654 8.20 -21.69 13.83
CA GLN A 654 7.46 -22.91 13.53
C GLN A 654 6.85 -22.87 12.13
N GLU A 655 6.27 -21.73 11.73
CA GLU A 655 5.66 -21.56 10.41
C GLU A 655 6.70 -21.60 9.28
N LEU A 656 7.88 -20.99 9.48
CA LEU A 656 9.00 -21.10 8.54
C LEU A 656 9.46 -22.55 8.39
N THR A 657 9.61 -23.26 9.51
CA THR A 657 10.02 -24.67 9.51
C THR A 657 8.98 -25.57 8.82
N ARG A 658 7.69 -25.30 9.04
CA ARG A 658 6.58 -26.02 8.38
C ARG A 658 6.62 -25.90 6.86
N ARG A 659 7.15 -24.80 6.33
CA ARG A 659 7.26 -24.48 4.90
C ARG A 659 8.60 -24.90 4.29
N ARG A 660 9.25 -25.94 4.83
CA ARG A 660 10.60 -26.40 4.42
C ARG A 660 11.67 -25.31 4.56
N GLY A 661 11.43 -24.31 5.42
CA GLY A 661 12.36 -23.22 5.66
C GLY A 661 13.49 -23.62 6.60
N HIS A 662 14.73 -23.32 6.23
CA HIS A 662 15.90 -23.53 7.06
C HIS A 662 16.30 -22.20 7.72
N ILE A 663 16.21 -22.12 9.05
CA ILE A 663 16.59 -20.92 9.79
C ILE A 663 18.12 -20.77 9.73
N CYS A 664 18.59 -19.61 9.28
CA CYS A 664 20.01 -19.28 9.18
C CYS A 664 20.47 -18.53 10.43
N ASN A 665 19.71 -17.51 10.85
CA ASN A 665 20.10 -16.63 11.93
C ASN A 665 18.89 -16.04 12.65
N VAL A 666 19.05 -15.73 13.93
CA VAL A 666 18.07 -14.97 14.73
C VAL A 666 18.85 -13.94 15.53
N GLN A 667 18.71 -12.66 15.18
CA GLN A 667 19.40 -11.56 15.83
C GLN A 667 18.43 -10.70 16.62
N GLN A 668 18.82 -10.30 17.83
CA GLN A 668 18.10 -9.31 18.63
C GLN A 668 18.84 -7.98 18.54
N GLN A 669 18.14 -6.91 18.15
CA GLN A 669 18.67 -5.54 18.15
C GLN A 669 17.94 -4.70 19.21
N ASP A 670 18.70 -4.21 20.19
CA ASP A 670 18.20 -3.38 21.29
C ASP A 670 18.27 -1.87 21.02
N THR A 671 18.71 -1.45 19.84
CA THR A 671 18.92 -0.03 19.52
C THR A 671 17.65 0.58 18.91
N GLN A 672 16.85 1.26 19.75
CA GLN A 672 15.65 2.06 19.41
C GLN A 672 14.33 1.32 19.14
N GLY A 673 14.14 0.18 19.80
CA GLY A 673 12.91 -0.60 19.81
C GLY A 673 13.25 -2.06 19.65
N HIS A 674 13.02 -2.88 20.68
CA HIS A 674 13.32 -4.31 20.67
C HIS A 674 12.80 -4.93 19.37
N SER A 675 13.74 -5.32 18.50
CA SER A 675 13.43 -5.92 17.21
C SER A 675 14.21 -7.21 17.05
N ILE A 676 13.53 -8.22 16.51
CA ILE A 676 14.06 -9.56 16.30
C ILE A 676 14.04 -9.80 14.80
N ILE A 677 15.22 -10.02 14.24
CA ILE A 677 15.40 -10.30 12.82
C ILE A 677 15.66 -11.81 12.69
N ILE A 678 14.79 -12.48 11.94
CA ILE A 678 14.91 -13.90 11.60
C ILE A 678 15.30 -14.01 10.13
N GLU A 679 16.45 -14.61 9.85
CA GLU A 679 16.88 -14.95 8.50
C GLU A 679 16.65 -16.44 8.26
N ALA A 680 15.95 -16.79 7.17
CA ALA A 680 15.67 -18.16 6.80
C ALA A 680 15.75 -18.36 5.28
N ARG A 681 16.17 -19.55 4.86
CA ARG A 681 16.14 -20.00 3.46
C ARG A 681 14.85 -20.77 3.22
N VAL A 682 14.01 -20.33 2.29
CA VAL A 682 12.70 -20.94 2.02
C VAL A 682 12.54 -21.20 0.51
N PRO A 683 12.17 -22.41 0.08
CA PRO A 683 11.88 -22.67 -1.33
C PRO A 683 10.79 -21.75 -1.87
N LEU A 684 10.97 -21.18 -3.07
CA LEU A 684 10.01 -20.25 -3.67
C LEU A 684 8.60 -20.86 -3.75
N ALA A 685 8.50 -22.17 -4.02
CA ALA A 685 7.23 -22.91 -4.07
C ALA A 685 6.41 -22.81 -2.77
N GLU A 686 7.07 -22.69 -1.62
CA GLU A 686 6.45 -22.69 -0.29
C GLU A 686 6.23 -21.27 0.27
N THR A 687 6.65 -20.23 -0.48
CA THR A 687 6.42 -18.82 -0.12
C THR A 687 4.98 -18.36 -0.31
N SER A 688 4.15 -19.16 -1.00
CA SER A 688 2.74 -18.82 -1.23
C SER A 688 1.98 -18.63 0.08
N GLY A 689 1.44 -17.43 0.29
CA GLY A 689 0.69 -17.07 1.51
C GLY A 689 1.54 -16.89 2.78
N ILE A 690 2.87 -16.94 2.70
CA ILE A 690 3.76 -16.84 3.87
C ILE A 690 3.59 -15.50 4.62
N ALA A 691 3.44 -14.40 3.88
CA ALA A 691 3.26 -13.07 4.44
C ALA A 691 1.96 -12.95 5.26
N ALA A 692 0.87 -13.56 4.79
CA ALA A 692 -0.41 -13.57 5.50
C ALA A 692 -0.32 -14.37 6.81
N SER A 693 0.29 -15.56 6.76
CA SER A 693 0.55 -16.38 7.94
C SER A 693 1.40 -15.63 8.98
N ILE A 694 2.53 -15.05 8.56
CA ILE A 694 3.44 -14.34 9.47
C ILE A 694 2.79 -13.10 10.08
N ARG A 695 2.02 -12.33 9.30
CA ARG A 695 1.26 -11.19 9.83
C ARG A 695 0.23 -11.63 10.86
N SER A 696 -0.50 -12.71 10.61
CA SER A 696 -1.46 -13.23 11.59
C SER A 696 -0.78 -13.66 12.89
N LEU A 697 0.38 -14.32 12.80
CA LEU A 697 1.12 -14.83 13.97
C LEU A 697 1.80 -13.70 14.76
N SER A 698 2.20 -12.62 14.10
CA SER A 698 2.85 -11.46 14.70
C SER A 698 1.89 -10.31 15.04
N SER A 699 0.58 -10.53 14.95
CA SER A 699 -0.43 -9.47 15.11
C SER A 699 -0.23 -8.25 14.17
N GLY A 700 0.40 -8.47 13.02
CA GLY A 700 0.68 -7.43 12.01
C GLY A 700 1.94 -6.59 12.28
N LEU A 701 2.77 -6.97 13.26
CA LEU A 701 3.99 -6.24 13.64
C LEU A 701 5.27 -6.79 13.01
N ALA A 702 5.16 -7.84 12.18
CA ALA A 702 6.29 -8.37 11.42
C ALA A 702 6.34 -7.80 9.98
N PHE A 703 7.55 -7.45 9.58
CA PHE A 703 7.91 -7.10 8.21
C PHE A 703 8.63 -8.29 7.58
N LEU A 704 8.39 -8.53 6.30
CA LEU A 704 8.96 -9.63 5.55
C LEU A 704 9.62 -9.10 4.29
N HIS A 705 10.88 -9.47 4.08
CA HIS A 705 11.65 -9.19 2.89
C HIS A 705 12.13 -10.51 2.29
N MET A 706 12.08 -10.65 0.97
CA MET A 706 12.47 -11.89 0.28
C MET A 706 13.26 -11.57 -0.99
N GLN A 707 14.39 -12.26 -1.18
CA GLN A 707 15.20 -12.17 -2.39
C GLN A 707 15.65 -13.54 -2.85
N LEU A 708 15.83 -13.73 -4.17
CA LEU A 708 16.37 -14.98 -4.71
C LEU A 708 17.82 -15.14 -4.23
N LEU A 709 18.11 -16.25 -3.55
CA LEU A 709 19.45 -16.55 -3.05
C LEU A 709 20.21 -17.40 -4.07
N GLU A 710 19.76 -18.63 -4.27
CA GLU A 710 20.38 -19.60 -5.19
C GLU A 710 19.39 -20.71 -5.56
N TYR A 711 19.83 -21.63 -6.41
CA TYR A 711 19.11 -22.86 -6.69
C TYR A 711 19.67 -24.00 -5.84
N GLU A 712 18.80 -24.75 -5.17
CA GLU A 712 19.18 -25.88 -4.32
C GLU A 712 18.61 -27.20 -4.86
N HIS A 713 19.27 -28.30 -4.49
CA HIS A 713 18.81 -29.64 -4.81
C HIS A 713 17.51 -29.97 -4.10
N VAL A 714 16.54 -30.47 -4.87
CA VAL A 714 15.28 -30.97 -4.33
C VAL A 714 15.50 -32.38 -3.77
N SER A 715 15.01 -32.63 -2.56
CA SER A 715 15.08 -33.98 -1.98
C SER A 715 14.25 -34.99 -2.80
N PRO A 716 14.60 -36.29 -2.82
CA PRO A 716 13.82 -37.27 -3.58
C PRO A 716 12.34 -37.34 -3.20
N HIS A 717 12.03 -37.09 -1.92
CA HIS A 717 10.64 -37.03 -1.43
C HIS A 717 9.91 -35.81 -1.98
N ASP A 718 10.53 -34.62 -1.90
CA ASP A 718 9.93 -33.37 -2.39
C ASP A 718 9.77 -33.39 -3.91
N GLN A 719 10.72 -34.00 -4.63
CA GLN A 719 10.65 -34.18 -6.08
C GLN A 719 9.42 -35.01 -6.47
N ALA A 720 9.10 -36.08 -5.75
CA ALA A 720 7.90 -36.88 -6.00
C ALA A 720 6.62 -36.04 -5.80
N VAL A 721 6.57 -35.23 -4.74
CA VAL A 721 5.44 -34.31 -4.47
C VAL A 721 5.29 -33.27 -5.58
N ILE A 722 6.39 -32.69 -6.06
CA ILE A 722 6.38 -31.71 -7.16
C ILE A 722 5.88 -32.34 -8.46
N ILE A 723 6.33 -33.56 -8.77
CA ILE A 723 5.88 -34.31 -9.95
C ILE A 723 4.36 -34.55 -9.87
N GLU A 724 3.86 -34.98 -8.72
CA GLU A 724 2.42 -35.21 -8.51
C GLU A 724 1.60 -33.92 -8.70
N ARG A 725 2.02 -32.82 -8.07
CA ARG A 725 1.38 -31.50 -8.21
C ARG A 725 1.37 -31.04 -9.68
N TYR A 726 2.47 -31.25 -10.41
CA TYR A 726 2.58 -30.85 -11.81
C TYR A 726 1.60 -31.60 -12.72
N TYR A 727 1.41 -32.91 -12.50
CA TYR A 727 0.45 -33.71 -13.28
C TYR A 727 -1.01 -33.43 -12.90
N GLN A 728 -1.30 -33.21 -11.61
CA GLN A 728 -2.62 -32.78 -11.15
C GLN A 728 -3.04 -31.45 -11.79
N GLY A 729 -2.12 -30.47 -11.89
CA GLY A 729 -2.38 -29.19 -12.54
C GLY A 729 -2.69 -29.27 -14.04
N ARG A 730 -2.30 -30.36 -14.72
CA ARG A 730 -2.59 -30.61 -16.14
C ARG A 730 -3.79 -31.51 -16.38
N GLY A 731 -4.51 -31.91 -15.33
CA GLY A 731 -5.69 -32.78 -15.44
C GLY A 731 -5.37 -34.19 -15.95
N LYS A 732 -4.12 -34.63 -15.87
CA LYS A 732 -3.70 -36.00 -16.22
C LYS A 732 -3.59 -36.82 -14.93
N THR A 733 -4.71 -37.38 -14.51
CA THR A 733 -4.78 -38.36 -13.42
C THR A 733 -4.50 -39.74 -14.00
N ASP A 734 -3.24 -40.08 -14.30
CA ASP A 734 -2.80 -41.46 -14.50
C ASP A 734 -1.26 -41.45 -14.45
N PHE A 735 -0.71 -41.66 -13.26
CA PHE A 735 0.67 -42.11 -13.01
C PHE A 735 0.67 -43.12 -11.88
#